data_AF-A0AAV2TBH0-F1
#
_entry.id   AF-A0AAV2TBH0-F1
#
_cell.length_a   1.000
_cell.length_b   1.000
_cell.length_c   1.000
_cell.angle_alpha   90.00
_cell.angle_beta   90.00
_cell.angle_gamma   90.00
#
_symmetry.space_group_name_H-M   'P 1'
#
loop_
_entity.id
_entity.type
_entity.pdbx_description
1 polymer ?
#
loop_
_entity_poly.entity_id
_entity_poly.type
_entity_poly.pdbx_seq_one_letter_code
_entity_poly.pdbx_strand_id
1 'polypeptide(L)'
;MPAETTFADDREGIVRIAPYEYVHILNLNTHVTRLLLGPKSYVCLQDERLVLGPEKVISLPVMKYCVVENPVVTDEDGKPVFDVFGQVKISLGDKEYRFHRDPFPLYPGEKLCGSIDSLPVVPINRALRLKALVNFVDNANNSRVAGEEWMFKGPAVYYPQKEVEVLCSVKASIIEINTALCLMATKDCVDQEGNQRVYGEKWLVRKPGAYLPGAYEEVVETRKAFTLTESVALHVKSLETHTDEFGNRRRYGEEWLITKKDTDSHICSVFEEVVRIVYITVLNAHQYCVILNPVDENGVPQLGKRTLVRGEKCFFLRPGEELENGVQDTFILQSNEGIILRAMQRFEDQIPGLTGDEPSSKVRKPGDQWMLRGPMEYVPPVEAQVVRRQQVIPLDKNEGIYVRNTITGQIRAVIGQAYMLTQDEELWSKKLPNEVINMLAERVDPVGDRAHHWGPNIGVGFHRFLDLTRVVTYRLPHNAAAQIYDYKDKKARVEFGPALVMLGPDEQFTRLSLSGGKPKQPDVIKSLCLLLGPDFFTDIVVVETADHACLSLQVSYNWHFEVPNPCSQEDAAKLFAVPDFVGDACKTIASRIRGAVASVPFDDFHKNSARIVRASVFGIDENDKVRDVFVFPQNNLHITSIDIQCVEPLDTVARSSLEKSVQLAIEIRSKSQEATAKHEADRLEQEALGALQRQKIADEAAAEKARRALIEAQVELAAVENAGQAKAKAQGRAEAARIEGESEIESAKMRAEAAKITTDGEVDCKTKLDEAELQYLTEKNEVAVKYHTEAADIEVGRFQAMVQAIGPDTLASIATAGSDQAQKLLGCLGLQSSLITNGTKPVNLLSTAHGLIGQLSRGQAAGDLRLLDEARETKDTKTMKKWFRRQLKNAKKDRRKKFTSSSSSSLSSTSSSEAEIPEELEEWIKGLEVELEKNEQHLPRNSSPPLS
;
A
#
# COMPACT_ATOMS: atom_id res chain seq x y z
N MET A 1 98.48 42.60 -25.76
CA MET A 1 99.90 42.64 -25.35
C MET A 1 100.62 41.46 -25.99
N PRO A 2 101.65 41.67 -26.82
CA PRO A 2 102.72 40.69 -26.97
C PRO A 2 103.63 40.76 -25.72
N ALA A 3 104.35 39.67 -25.41
CA ALA A 3 105.34 39.69 -24.34
C ALA A 3 106.66 40.31 -24.81
N GLU A 4 107.26 41.16 -23.97
CA GLU A 4 108.63 41.64 -24.17
C GLU A 4 109.60 40.46 -24.06
N THR A 5 110.00 39.90 -25.20
CA THR A 5 110.92 38.76 -25.24
C THR A 5 112.33 39.30 -25.13
N THR A 6 112.88 39.31 -23.92
CA THR A 6 114.23 39.79 -23.64
C THR A 6 115.26 38.91 -24.35
N PHE A 7 115.88 39.42 -25.42
CA PHE A 7 117.11 38.84 -25.93
C PHE A 7 118.21 39.00 -24.88
N ALA A 8 118.91 37.91 -24.55
CA ALA A 8 120.10 37.95 -23.72
C ALA A 8 121.22 38.74 -24.42
N ASP A 9 122.05 39.44 -23.65
CA ASP A 9 123.26 40.12 -24.15
C ASP A 9 124.40 39.11 -24.31
N ASP A 10 124.16 38.08 -25.15
CA ASP A 10 125.11 37.01 -25.44
C ASP A 10 126.25 37.54 -26.32
N ARG A 11 127.24 38.17 -25.67
CA ARG A 11 128.50 38.61 -26.29
C ARG A 11 129.48 37.47 -26.56
N GLU A 12 128.96 36.27 -26.78
CA GLU A 12 129.74 35.16 -27.35
C GLU A 12 129.76 35.32 -28.87
N GLY A 13 130.89 35.79 -29.41
CA GLY A 13 131.01 36.16 -30.82
C GLY A 13 130.95 35.01 -31.84
N ILE A 14 130.43 33.82 -31.50
CA ILE A 14 130.41 32.63 -32.37
C ILE A 14 129.00 32.03 -32.45
N VAL A 15 128.32 32.24 -33.57
CA VAL A 15 127.01 31.66 -33.87
C VAL A 15 127.20 30.35 -34.64
N ARG A 16 126.82 29.21 -34.03
CA ARG A 16 126.92 27.89 -34.66
C ARG A 16 125.61 27.54 -35.38
N ILE A 17 125.61 27.64 -36.71
CA ILE A 17 124.47 27.32 -37.57
C ILE A 17 124.57 25.84 -38.01
N ALA A 18 123.59 25.01 -37.70
CA ALA A 18 123.59 23.59 -38.10
C ALA A 18 123.19 23.38 -39.58
N PRO A 19 123.32 22.16 -40.15
CA PRO A 19 122.73 21.86 -41.44
C PRO A 19 121.21 22.09 -41.41
N TYR A 20 120.66 22.70 -42.46
CA TYR A 20 119.23 23.08 -42.53
C TYR A 20 118.78 24.12 -41.48
N GLU A 21 119.70 24.93 -40.96
CA GLU A 21 119.40 26.14 -40.18
C GLU A 21 119.89 27.40 -40.90
N TYR A 22 119.27 28.54 -40.57
CA TYR A 22 119.61 29.86 -41.07
C TYR A 22 119.56 30.93 -39.97
N VAL A 23 120.29 32.02 -40.16
CA VAL A 23 120.29 33.19 -39.27
C VAL A 23 120.26 34.50 -40.06
N HIS A 24 119.74 35.57 -39.45
CA HIS A 24 119.81 36.93 -40.00
C HIS A 24 120.77 37.78 -39.19
N ILE A 25 121.75 38.40 -39.86
CA ILE A 25 122.75 39.27 -39.24
C ILE A 25 122.68 40.66 -39.88
N LEU A 26 122.50 41.67 -39.03
CA LEU A 26 122.51 43.09 -39.36
C LEU A 26 123.93 43.63 -39.20
N ASN A 27 124.50 44.19 -40.26
CA ASN A 27 125.68 45.03 -40.15
C ASN A 27 125.26 46.45 -39.72
N LEU A 28 125.87 46.95 -38.64
CA LEU A 28 125.51 48.21 -37.98
C LEU A 28 126.05 49.45 -38.71
N ASN A 29 127.12 49.30 -39.50
CA ASN A 29 127.70 50.39 -40.30
C ASN A 29 126.91 50.67 -41.59
N THR A 30 126.29 49.64 -42.18
CA THR A 30 125.53 49.73 -43.44
C THR A 30 124.01 49.62 -43.26
N HIS A 31 123.56 49.23 -42.07
CA HIS A 31 122.17 48.84 -41.76
C HIS A 31 121.59 47.69 -42.61
N VAL A 32 122.45 46.97 -43.35
CA VAL A 32 122.04 45.83 -44.19
C VAL A 32 121.89 44.58 -43.34
N THR A 33 120.70 43.97 -43.37
CA THR A 33 120.47 42.63 -42.83
C THR A 33 120.68 41.59 -43.93
N ARG A 34 121.59 40.63 -43.69
CA ARG A 34 121.88 39.53 -44.62
C ARG A 34 121.59 38.17 -44.00
N LEU A 35 121.34 37.20 -44.86
CA LEU A 35 121.05 35.82 -44.50
C LEU A 35 122.32 34.96 -44.54
N LEU A 36 122.50 34.08 -43.55
CA LEU A 36 123.51 33.03 -43.57
C LEU A 36 122.84 31.66 -43.41
N LEU A 37 123.22 30.72 -44.27
CA LEU A 37 122.86 29.30 -44.19
C LEU A 37 123.97 28.51 -43.48
N GLY A 38 123.58 27.47 -42.73
CA GLY A 38 124.49 26.45 -42.24
C GLY A 38 124.74 25.32 -43.25
N PRO A 39 125.65 24.37 -42.95
CA PRO A 39 126.41 24.27 -41.71
C PRO A 39 127.62 25.22 -41.67
N LYS A 40 127.62 26.16 -40.72
CA LYS A 40 128.73 27.12 -40.55
C LYS A 40 128.77 27.63 -39.11
N SER A 41 129.93 27.56 -38.47
CA SER A 41 130.23 28.40 -37.31
C SER A 41 130.61 29.78 -37.83
N TYR A 42 129.75 30.77 -37.65
CA TYR A 42 129.99 32.15 -38.03
C TYR A 42 130.53 32.95 -36.85
N VAL A 43 131.55 33.77 -37.07
CA VAL A 43 132.10 34.67 -36.05
C VAL A 43 131.57 36.07 -36.35
N CYS A 44 130.82 36.65 -35.42
CA CYS A 44 130.26 37.99 -35.57
C CYS A 44 131.36 39.05 -35.43
N LEU A 45 131.40 39.99 -36.38
CA LEU A 45 132.32 41.13 -36.31
C LEU A 45 131.80 42.19 -35.32
N GLN A 46 132.67 43.13 -34.90
CA GLN A 46 132.32 44.16 -33.91
C GLN A 46 131.20 45.11 -34.39
N ASP A 47 131.03 45.24 -35.70
CA ASP A 47 129.97 46.01 -36.34
C ASP A 47 128.79 45.14 -36.80
N GLU A 48 128.61 43.93 -36.26
CA GLU A 48 127.55 43.00 -36.65
C GLU A 48 126.72 42.50 -35.47
N ARG A 49 125.40 42.46 -35.66
CA ARG A 49 124.42 42.04 -34.66
C ARG A 49 123.51 40.94 -35.21
N LEU A 50 123.37 39.86 -34.45
CA LEU A 50 122.35 38.83 -34.70
C LEU A 50 120.95 39.42 -34.50
N VAL A 51 120.08 39.31 -35.51
CA VAL A 51 118.68 39.78 -35.48
C VAL A 51 117.72 38.62 -35.29
N LEU A 52 117.97 37.51 -35.98
CA LEU A 52 117.20 36.27 -35.88
C LEU A 52 118.17 35.14 -35.55
N GLY A 53 117.88 34.41 -34.47
CA GLY A 53 118.64 33.23 -34.05
C GLY A 53 118.52 32.06 -35.03
N PRO A 54 119.18 30.91 -34.76
CA PRO A 54 119.16 29.76 -35.66
C PRO A 54 117.75 29.17 -35.79
N GLU A 55 117.08 29.52 -36.89
CA GLU A 55 115.81 28.94 -37.29
C GLU A 55 116.01 27.83 -38.32
N LYS A 56 115.08 26.87 -38.36
CA LYS A 56 115.11 25.77 -39.33
C LYS A 56 114.55 26.24 -40.67
N VAL A 57 115.19 25.85 -41.78
CA VAL A 57 114.66 26.11 -43.12
C VAL A 57 113.34 25.34 -43.33
N ILE A 58 112.45 25.92 -44.13
CA ILE A 58 111.11 25.38 -44.37
C ILE A 58 111.21 24.26 -45.42
N SER A 59 110.81 23.06 -45.04
CA SER A 59 110.71 21.90 -45.94
C SER A 59 109.25 21.55 -46.18
N LEU A 60 108.83 21.54 -47.45
CA LEU A 60 107.43 21.32 -47.86
C LEU A 60 107.28 19.93 -48.52
N PRO A 61 106.50 18.99 -47.95
CA PRO A 61 106.15 17.73 -48.62
C PRO A 61 105.27 17.92 -49.87
N VAL A 62 105.25 16.92 -50.76
CA VAL A 62 104.58 16.93 -52.09
C VAL A 62 103.14 17.45 -52.08
N MET A 63 102.34 17.10 -51.07
CA MET A 63 100.91 17.49 -50.95
C MET A 63 100.67 18.66 -49.98
N LYS A 64 101.70 19.48 -49.72
CA LYS A 64 101.65 20.60 -48.80
C LYS A 64 102.14 21.91 -49.43
N TYR A 65 101.68 23.02 -48.85
CA TYR A 65 102.07 24.36 -49.24
C TYR A 65 102.20 25.26 -48.00
N CYS A 66 102.79 26.44 -48.17
CA CYS A 66 102.71 27.51 -47.20
C CYS A 66 102.61 28.88 -47.89
N VAL A 67 102.10 29.89 -47.18
CA VAL A 67 101.99 31.26 -47.70
C VAL A 67 103.11 32.10 -47.09
N VAL A 68 103.88 32.81 -47.93
CA VAL A 68 104.93 33.74 -47.50
C VAL A 68 104.49 35.16 -47.81
N GLU A 69 104.40 36.01 -46.79
CA GLU A 69 104.14 37.45 -46.92
C GLU A 69 105.45 38.22 -47.16
N ASN A 70 105.36 39.25 -48.01
CA ASN A 70 106.48 40.05 -48.49
C ASN A 70 107.59 39.21 -49.18
N PRO A 71 107.25 38.37 -50.16
CA PRO A 71 108.21 37.46 -50.79
C PRO A 71 109.36 38.20 -51.47
N VAL A 72 110.52 37.56 -51.53
CA VAL A 72 111.70 38.05 -52.24
C VAL A 72 111.45 38.21 -53.74
N VAL A 73 111.89 39.34 -54.31
CA VAL A 73 111.94 39.54 -55.76
C VAL A 73 113.06 38.66 -56.32
N THR A 74 112.71 37.77 -57.23
CA THR A 74 113.66 36.88 -57.92
C THR A 74 113.91 37.33 -59.35
N ASP A 75 115.12 37.03 -59.83
CA ASP A 75 115.55 37.17 -61.23
C ASP A 75 115.08 35.97 -62.07
N GLU A 76 115.27 36.00 -63.40
CA GLU A 76 114.86 34.89 -64.30
C GLU A 76 115.50 33.54 -63.92
N ASP A 77 116.68 33.59 -63.30
CA ASP A 77 117.43 32.46 -62.75
C ASP A 77 116.92 31.94 -61.37
N GLY A 78 115.83 32.51 -60.84
CA GLY A 78 115.27 32.17 -59.52
C GLY A 78 116.10 32.67 -58.31
N LYS A 79 117.10 33.51 -58.55
CA LYS A 79 118.01 34.05 -57.52
C LYS A 79 117.44 35.35 -56.92
N PRO A 80 117.67 35.64 -55.63
CA PRO A 80 117.17 36.85 -54.99
C PRO A 80 117.85 38.11 -55.55
N VAL A 81 117.07 39.12 -55.89
CA VAL A 81 117.57 40.43 -56.34
C VAL A 81 117.98 41.27 -55.13
N PHE A 82 119.17 41.84 -55.19
CA PHE A 82 119.70 42.75 -54.17
C PHE A 82 119.62 44.21 -54.64
N ASP A 83 119.38 45.12 -53.72
CA ASP A 83 119.47 46.57 -53.94
C ASP A 83 120.94 47.04 -53.97
N VAL A 84 121.17 48.30 -54.35
CA VAL A 84 122.51 48.94 -54.48
C VAL A 84 123.36 48.81 -53.20
N PHE A 85 122.72 48.76 -52.03
CA PHE A 85 123.37 48.60 -50.73
C PHE A 85 123.62 47.13 -50.32
N GLY A 86 123.15 46.15 -51.10
CA GLY A 86 123.30 44.72 -50.79
C GLY A 86 122.20 44.12 -49.89
N GLN A 87 121.10 44.84 -49.66
CA GLN A 87 119.90 44.31 -49.01
C GLN A 87 119.00 43.57 -50.01
N VAL A 88 118.36 42.48 -49.59
CA VAL A 88 117.41 41.71 -50.41
C VAL A 88 116.16 42.53 -50.70
N LYS A 89 115.73 42.59 -51.97
CA LYS A 89 114.51 43.28 -52.40
C LYS A 89 113.29 42.40 -52.20
N ILE A 90 112.26 42.92 -51.54
CA ILE A 90 111.00 42.20 -51.23
C ILE A 90 109.77 42.90 -51.82
N SER A 91 108.78 42.12 -52.24
CA SER A 91 107.48 42.61 -52.71
C SER A 91 106.56 42.91 -51.52
N LEU A 92 106.78 44.06 -50.87
CA LEU A 92 106.04 44.48 -49.67
C LEU A 92 104.52 44.49 -49.91
N GLY A 93 103.76 43.76 -49.09
CA GLY A 93 102.31 43.60 -49.18
C GLY A 93 101.83 42.46 -50.10
N ASP A 94 102.71 41.82 -50.86
CA ASP A 94 102.37 40.67 -51.71
C ASP A 94 102.48 39.33 -50.94
N LYS A 95 101.93 38.25 -51.51
CA LYS A 95 101.95 36.89 -50.95
C LYS A 95 102.38 35.84 -51.98
N GLU A 96 103.41 35.05 -51.69
CA GLU A 96 103.78 33.88 -52.50
C GLU A 96 103.21 32.60 -51.88
N TYR A 97 102.55 31.77 -52.70
CA TYR A 97 102.19 30.41 -52.33
C TYR A 97 103.35 29.47 -52.70
N ARG A 98 104.11 29.02 -51.70
CA ARG A 98 105.22 28.09 -51.89
C ARG A 98 104.69 26.65 -51.82
N PHE A 99 104.86 25.91 -52.90
CA PHE A 99 104.59 24.46 -53.00
C PHE A 99 105.88 23.65 -52.80
N HIS A 100 105.78 22.32 -52.78
CA HIS A 100 106.90 21.38 -52.71
C HIS A 100 108.10 21.81 -53.59
N ARG A 101 109.21 22.12 -52.93
CA ARG A 101 110.52 22.51 -53.48
C ARG A 101 111.60 22.15 -52.45
N ASP A 102 112.87 22.29 -52.81
CA ASP A 102 113.98 22.06 -51.87
C ASP A 102 113.89 22.97 -50.62
N PRO A 103 114.41 22.55 -49.45
CA PRO A 103 114.20 23.27 -48.19
C PRO A 103 114.80 24.69 -48.21
N PHE A 104 113.97 25.71 -48.01
CA PHE A 104 114.33 27.11 -48.21
C PHE A 104 114.28 27.93 -46.90
N PRO A 105 115.21 28.87 -46.68
CA PRO A 105 115.12 29.82 -45.58
C PRO A 105 114.08 30.92 -45.89
N LEU A 106 113.70 31.71 -44.88
CA LEU A 106 113.03 32.99 -45.11
C LEU A 106 114.05 34.12 -45.19
N TYR A 107 113.95 34.98 -46.21
CA TYR A 107 114.82 36.14 -46.34
C TYR A 107 114.45 37.28 -45.38
N PRO A 108 115.38 38.20 -45.04
CA PRO A 108 115.09 39.33 -44.13
C PRO A 108 113.94 40.20 -44.63
N GLY A 109 112.79 40.11 -43.94
CA GLY A 109 111.54 40.81 -44.28
C GLY A 109 110.41 39.89 -44.75
N GLU A 110 110.73 38.69 -45.25
CA GLU A 110 109.73 37.63 -45.48
C GLU A 110 109.12 37.17 -44.15
N LYS A 111 107.85 36.76 -44.18
CA LYS A 111 107.17 36.17 -43.02
C LYS A 111 106.33 34.96 -43.43
N LEU A 112 106.38 33.89 -42.65
CA LEU A 112 105.46 32.77 -42.82
C LEU A 112 104.06 33.18 -42.33
N CYS A 113 103.08 33.14 -43.22
CA CYS A 113 101.69 33.42 -42.91
C CYS A 113 100.96 32.10 -42.60
N GLY A 114 100.73 31.83 -41.32
CA GLY A 114 100.05 30.62 -40.86
C GLY A 114 100.96 29.39 -40.71
N SER A 115 100.41 28.21 -40.98
CA SER A 115 101.06 26.90 -40.85
C SER A 115 101.37 26.25 -42.21
N ILE A 116 102.04 25.09 -42.19
CA ILE A 116 102.25 24.27 -43.39
C ILE A 116 101.01 23.41 -43.64
N ASP A 117 100.13 23.94 -44.47
CA ASP A 117 98.81 23.39 -44.80
C ASP A 117 98.89 22.34 -45.92
N SER A 118 97.79 21.65 -46.19
CA SER A 118 97.71 20.56 -47.18
C SER A 118 96.84 20.95 -48.37
N LEU A 119 97.22 20.55 -49.58
CA LEU A 119 96.51 20.92 -50.81
C LEU A 119 95.07 20.37 -50.81
N PRO A 120 94.03 21.17 -51.11
CA PRO A 120 92.65 20.69 -51.15
C PRO A 120 92.40 19.67 -52.26
N VAL A 121 92.12 18.42 -51.88
CA VAL A 121 91.74 17.34 -52.80
C VAL A 121 90.22 17.35 -53.01
N VAL A 122 89.79 17.55 -54.25
CA VAL A 122 88.37 17.60 -54.64
C VAL A 122 87.98 16.23 -55.21
N PRO A 123 87.10 15.46 -54.55
CA PRO A 123 86.67 14.15 -55.04
C PRO A 123 85.63 14.27 -56.17
N ILE A 124 85.33 13.14 -56.81
CA ILE A 124 84.24 13.03 -57.78
C ILE A 124 82.89 13.46 -57.17
N ASN A 125 81.98 13.99 -58.00
CA ASN A 125 80.69 14.55 -57.59
C ASN A 125 80.79 15.71 -56.57
N ARG A 126 81.94 16.38 -56.50
CA ARG A 126 82.13 17.68 -55.83
C ARG A 126 82.87 18.67 -56.71
N ALA A 127 82.74 19.94 -56.37
CA ALA A 127 83.55 21.04 -56.85
C ALA A 127 83.96 21.96 -55.71
N LEU A 128 84.92 22.85 -55.97
CA LEU A 128 85.12 24.09 -55.22
C LEU A 128 84.53 25.25 -56.04
N ARG A 129 83.74 26.10 -55.39
CA ARG A 129 83.31 27.39 -55.93
C ARG A 129 84.42 28.39 -55.64
N LEU A 130 85.08 28.86 -56.70
CA LEU A 130 86.20 29.79 -56.67
C LEU A 130 85.73 31.18 -57.09
N LYS A 131 86.44 32.20 -56.61
CA LYS A 131 86.16 33.62 -56.91
C LYS A 131 87.45 34.39 -57.14
N ALA A 132 87.51 35.18 -58.21
CA ALA A 132 88.64 36.06 -58.46
C ALA A 132 88.59 37.30 -57.53
N LEU A 133 89.70 37.58 -56.85
CA LEU A 133 89.90 38.78 -56.03
C LEU A 133 90.40 39.97 -56.87
N VAL A 134 91.16 39.69 -57.93
CA VAL A 134 91.75 40.67 -58.86
C VAL A 134 91.59 40.16 -60.30
N ASN A 135 91.79 41.04 -61.29
CA ASN A 135 91.87 40.61 -62.68
C ASN A 135 93.19 39.85 -62.91
N PHE A 136 93.13 38.63 -63.42
CA PHE A 136 94.32 37.80 -63.69
C PHE A 136 94.06 36.81 -64.83
N VAL A 137 95.12 36.19 -65.35
CA VAL A 137 95.01 35.11 -66.33
C VAL A 137 95.18 33.76 -65.61
N ASP A 138 94.15 32.93 -65.68
CA ASP A 138 94.10 31.57 -65.13
C ASP A 138 95.11 30.66 -65.85
N ASN A 139 95.54 29.56 -65.22
CA ASN A 139 96.48 28.58 -65.80
C ASN A 139 95.94 27.94 -67.10
N ALA A 140 94.62 28.00 -67.32
CA ALA A 140 93.94 27.62 -68.56
C ALA A 140 93.94 28.72 -69.64
N ASN A 141 94.73 29.79 -69.48
CA ASN A 141 94.81 30.98 -70.33
C ASN A 141 93.49 31.78 -70.45
N ASN A 142 92.60 31.65 -69.45
CA ASN A 142 91.35 32.41 -69.37
C ASN A 142 91.58 33.72 -68.60
N SER A 143 91.21 34.86 -69.18
CA SER A 143 91.23 36.16 -68.49
C SER A 143 90.05 36.26 -67.51
N ARG A 144 90.32 36.15 -66.21
CA ARG A 144 89.33 36.29 -65.13
C ARG A 144 89.15 37.74 -64.73
N VAL A 145 87.91 38.12 -64.44
CA VAL A 145 87.57 39.47 -63.92
C VAL A 145 87.34 39.40 -62.40
N ALA A 146 87.78 40.42 -61.65
CA ALA A 146 87.54 40.50 -60.22
C ALA A 146 86.05 40.38 -59.88
N GLY A 147 85.67 39.46 -58.98
CA GLY A 147 84.29 39.14 -58.65
C GLY A 147 83.60 38.12 -59.57
N GLU A 148 84.30 37.60 -60.59
CA GLU A 148 83.89 36.41 -61.34
C GLU A 148 84.00 35.16 -60.47
N GLU A 149 83.05 34.24 -60.60
CA GLU A 149 83.00 32.97 -59.86
C GLU A 149 82.89 31.79 -60.82
N TRP A 150 83.61 30.69 -60.53
CA TRP A 150 83.58 29.47 -61.34
C TRP A 150 83.75 28.20 -60.50
N MET A 151 83.51 27.05 -61.13
CA MET A 151 83.53 25.73 -60.46
C MET A 151 84.77 24.93 -60.85
N PHE A 152 85.66 24.69 -59.90
CA PHE A 152 86.77 23.72 -60.04
C PHE A 152 86.23 22.33 -59.71
N LYS A 153 85.93 21.53 -60.75
CA LYS A 153 85.27 20.22 -60.66
C LYS A 153 86.29 19.11 -60.35
N GLY A 154 85.97 18.21 -59.42
CA GLY A 154 86.77 17.01 -59.15
C GLY A 154 86.49 15.86 -60.15
N PRO A 155 87.32 14.79 -60.18
CA PRO A 155 88.42 14.52 -59.25
C PRO A 155 89.73 15.26 -59.61
N ALA A 156 90.18 16.16 -58.75
CA ALA A 156 91.40 16.97 -58.98
C ALA A 156 91.98 17.52 -57.66
N VAL A 157 93.27 17.85 -57.65
CA VAL A 157 93.92 18.58 -56.54
C VAL A 157 93.93 20.06 -56.89
N TYR A 158 93.40 20.90 -56.01
CA TYR A 158 93.43 22.35 -56.17
C TYR A 158 94.74 22.93 -55.64
N TYR A 159 95.35 23.82 -56.42
CA TYR A 159 96.54 24.58 -56.05
C TYR A 159 96.11 26.02 -55.76
N PRO A 160 96.12 26.48 -54.49
CA PRO A 160 95.71 27.84 -54.15
C PRO A 160 96.57 28.92 -54.80
N GLN A 161 95.93 29.95 -55.32
CA GLN A 161 96.54 31.12 -55.94
C GLN A 161 96.21 32.38 -55.11
N LYS A 162 97.08 33.39 -55.12
CA LYS A 162 96.86 34.62 -54.33
C LYS A 162 95.73 35.49 -54.89
N GLU A 163 95.41 35.30 -56.16
CA GLU A 163 94.34 35.97 -56.91
C GLU A 163 92.96 35.35 -56.69
N VAL A 164 92.86 34.18 -56.01
CA VAL A 164 91.64 33.34 -55.99
C VAL A 164 91.22 32.96 -54.58
N GLU A 165 90.01 33.36 -54.21
CA GLU A 165 89.32 32.98 -52.98
C GLU A 165 88.54 31.68 -53.18
N VAL A 166 88.65 30.74 -52.22
CA VAL A 166 87.83 29.51 -52.19
C VAL A 166 86.60 29.77 -51.32
N LEU A 167 85.42 29.89 -51.92
CA LEU A 167 84.19 30.23 -51.19
C LEU A 167 83.61 29.02 -50.45
N CYS A 168 83.39 27.90 -51.14
CA CYS A 168 82.81 26.69 -50.56
C CYS A 168 83.07 25.45 -51.42
N SER A 169 82.81 24.26 -50.86
CA SER A 169 82.72 23.02 -51.65
C SER A 169 81.25 22.68 -51.92
N VAL A 170 80.91 22.53 -53.19
CA VAL A 170 79.57 22.15 -53.65
C VAL A 170 79.54 20.65 -53.93
N LYS A 171 78.49 19.97 -53.47
CA LYS A 171 78.22 18.56 -53.73
C LYS A 171 77.17 18.44 -54.85
N ALA A 172 77.29 17.44 -55.71
CA ALA A 172 76.22 17.09 -56.64
C ALA A 172 74.96 16.58 -55.90
N SER A 173 73.81 17.03 -56.37
CA SER A 173 72.47 16.56 -55.97
C SER A 173 72.09 15.34 -56.80
N ILE A 174 71.42 14.36 -56.21
CA ILE A 174 70.99 13.15 -56.90
C ILE A 174 69.55 13.34 -57.34
N ILE A 175 69.30 13.22 -58.65
CA ILE A 175 67.98 13.23 -59.28
C ILE A 175 67.57 11.77 -59.49
N GLU A 176 66.51 11.36 -58.79
CA GLU A 176 65.90 10.03 -58.89
C GLU A 176 64.91 9.97 -60.07
N ILE A 177 64.57 8.77 -60.53
CA ILE A 177 63.49 8.56 -61.51
C ILE A 177 62.18 9.16 -60.95
N ASN A 178 61.39 9.81 -61.81
CA ASN A 178 60.17 10.54 -61.44
C ASN A 178 60.41 11.70 -60.44
N THR A 179 61.62 12.26 -60.43
CA THR A 179 61.92 13.52 -59.74
C THR A 179 62.59 14.51 -60.70
N ALA A 180 62.52 15.80 -60.37
CA ALA A 180 63.21 16.86 -61.08
C ALA A 180 63.72 17.92 -60.10
N LEU A 181 64.84 18.53 -60.44
CA LEU A 181 65.51 19.52 -59.60
C LEU A 181 65.23 20.93 -60.16
N CYS A 182 64.61 21.77 -59.33
CA CYS A 182 64.28 23.16 -59.67
C CYS A 182 65.49 24.05 -59.37
N LEU A 183 66.03 24.65 -60.43
CA LEU A 183 67.14 25.60 -60.37
C LEU A 183 66.63 27.04 -60.45
N MET A 184 67.44 27.96 -59.95
CA MET A 184 67.28 29.41 -60.14
C MET A 184 68.61 30.05 -60.53
N ALA A 185 68.57 31.00 -61.47
CA ALA A 185 69.76 31.74 -61.90
C ALA A 185 70.06 32.91 -60.95
N THR A 186 71.22 32.87 -60.29
CA THR A 186 71.68 33.93 -59.37
C THR A 186 72.46 35.05 -60.06
N LYS A 187 72.84 34.85 -61.32
CA LYS A 187 73.32 35.83 -62.31
C LYS A 187 72.91 35.33 -63.69
N ASP A 188 72.89 36.20 -64.69
CA ASP A 188 72.75 35.78 -66.09
C ASP A 188 73.84 34.75 -66.44
N CYS A 189 73.42 33.56 -66.89
CA CYS A 189 74.31 32.42 -67.08
C CYS A 189 73.83 31.49 -68.21
N VAL A 190 74.61 30.43 -68.47
CA VAL A 190 74.25 29.37 -69.42
C VAL A 190 74.13 28.06 -68.64
N ASP A 191 73.02 27.37 -68.80
CA ASP A 191 72.77 26.08 -68.12
C ASP A 191 73.56 24.93 -68.77
N GLN A 192 73.52 23.75 -68.14
CA GLN A 192 74.24 22.56 -68.61
C GLN A 192 73.71 21.95 -69.92
N GLU A 193 72.61 22.48 -70.46
CA GLU A 193 72.03 22.07 -71.74
C GLU A 193 72.30 23.10 -72.85
N GLY A 194 72.92 24.23 -72.51
CA GLY A 194 73.31 25.30 -73.43
C GLY A 194 72.31 26.44 -73.55
N ASN A 195 71.25 26.45 -72.74
CA ASN A 195 70.26 27.55 -72.76
C ASN A 195 70.78 28.75 -71.97
N GLN A 196 70.55 29.96 -72.49
CA GLN A 196 70.77 31.19 -71.74
C GLN A 196 69.66 31.34 -70.68
N ARG A 197 70.06 31.71 -69.46
CA ARG A 197 69.18 31.92 -68.30
C ARG A 197 69.38 33.31 -67.74
N VAL A 198 68.29 34.05 -67.51
CA VAL A 198 68.35 35.42 -66.95
C VAL A 198 68.25 35.41 -65.42
N TYR A 199 68.78 36.45 -64.76
CA TYR A 199 68.70 36.60 -63.31
C TYR A 199 67.28 36.40 -62.75
N GLY A 200 67.14 35.48 -61.78
CA GLY A 200 65.88 35.12 -61.15
C GLY A 200 65.02 34.09 -61.91
N GLU A 201 65.38 33.74 -63.15
CA GLU A 201 64.69 32.69 -63.92
C GLU A 201 64.80 31.34 -63.19
N LYS A 202 63.73 30.53 -63.29
CA LYS A 202 63.66 29.18 -62.72
C LYS A 202 63.35 28.15 -63.80
N TRP A 203 64.01 27.00 -63.74
CA TRP A 203 63.80 25.87 -64.66
C TRP A 203 63.98 24.53 -63.96
N LEU A 204 63.55 23.44 -64.60
CA LEU A 204 63.63 22.08 -64.06
C LEU A 204 64.64 21.23 -64.84
N VAL A 205 65.56 20.61 -64.11
CA VAL A 205 66.43 19.54 -64.64
C VAL A 205 65.79 18.19 -64.32
N ARG A 206 65.48 17.42 -65.37
CA ARG A 206 64.76 16.13 -65.29
C ARG A 206 65.64 14.90 -65.58
N LYS A 207 66.91 15.09 -65.96
CA LYS A 207 67.84 14.00 -66.29
C LYS A 207 68.26 13.28 -65.00
N PRO A 208 67.95 11.98 -64.82
CA PRO A 208 68.30 11.25 -63.60
C PRO A 208 69.80 11.03 -63.49
N GLY A 209 70.35 11.11 -62.27
CA GLY A 209 71.79 11.02 -62.01
C GLY A 209 72.29 12.08 -61.03
N ALA A 210 73.61 12.25 -60.96
CA ALA A 210 74.25 13.24 -60.08
C ALA A 210 74.42 14.60 -60.81
N TYR A 211 73.51 15.54 -60.55
CA TYR A 211 73.60 16.90 -61.07
C TYR A 211 74.48 17.77 -60.18
N LEU A 212 75.56 18.33 -60.72
CA LEU A 212 76.48 19.22 -60.02
C LEU A 212 76.20 20.67 -60.43
N PRO A 213 75.61 21.53 -59.55
CA PRO A 213 75.25 22.89 -59.93
C PRO A 213 76.43 23.74 -60.43
N GLY A 214 76.17 24.60 -61.40
CA GLY A 214 77.08 25.67 -61.84
C GLY A 214 77.29 26.76 -60.79
N ALA A 215 78.26 27.65 -61.01
CA ALA A 215 78.62 28.71 -60.05
C ALA A 215 77.46 29.67 -59.74
N TYR A 216 76.55 29.85 -60.71
CA TYR A 216 75.39 30.74 -60.62
C TYR A 216 74.04 29.99 -60.55
N GLU A 217 74.05 28.67 -60.49
CA GLU A 217 72.84 27.84 -60.39
C GLU A 217 72.53 27.54 -58.90
N GLU A 218 71.43 28.08 -58.38
CA GLU A 218 70.94 27.78 -57.03
C GLU A 218 69.90 26.66 -57.06
N VAL A 219 70.03 25.67 -56.16
CA VAL A 219 69.07 24.57 -56.03
C VAL A 219 67.94 24.99 -55.09
N VAL A 220 66.76 25.27 -55.64
CA VAL A 220 65.61 25.78 -54.88
C VAL A 220 64.74 24.65 -54.32
N GLU A 221 64.45 23.63 -55.13
CA GLU A 221 63.46 22.59 -54.81
C GLU A 221 63.81 21.27 -55.51
N THR A 222 63.39 20.13 -54.94
CA THR A 222 63.32 18.85 -55.67
C THR A 222 61.86 18.42 -55.77
N ARG A 223 61.29 18.52 -56.97
CA ARG A 223 59.90 18.14 -57.27
C ARG A 223 59.80 16.65 -57.55
N LYS A 224 58.66 16.05 -57.21
CA LYS A 224 58.32 14.65 -57.52
C LYS A 224 57.16 14.61 -58.50
N ALA A 225 57.09 13.56 -59.32
CA ALA A 225 55.96 13.35 -60.20
C ALA A 225 54.69 12.97 -59.42
N PHE A 226 53.55 13.51 -59.85
CA PHE A 226 52.24 13.00 -59.48
C PHE A 226 51.91 11.81 -60.38
N THR A 227 51.67 10.64 -59.79
CA THR A 227 51.16 9.45 -60.47
C THR A 227 49.68 9.61 -60.77
N LEU A 228 49.27 9.45 -62.03
CA LEU A 228 47.88 9.57 -62.48
C LEU A 228 47.26 8.18 -62.66
N THR A 229 45.94 8.08 -62.50
CA THR A 229 45.21 6.80 -62.62
C THR A 229 43.89 7.01 -63.36
N GLU A 230 43.18 5.94 -63.68
CA GLU A 230 41.81 6.03 -64.20
C GLU A 230 40.82 6.66 -63.21
N SER A 231 41.17 6.74 -61.92
CA SER A 231 40.37 7.39 -60.89
C SER A 231 40.87 8.78 -60.46
N VAL A 232 42.03 9.23 -60.96
CA VAL A 232 42.74 10.43 -60.49
C VAL A 232 43.29 11.25 -61.66
N ALA A 233 42.78 12.47 -61.79
CA ALA A 233 43.31 13.53 -62.65
C ALA A 233 43.94 14.67 -61.82
N LEU A 234 44.84 15.43 -62.44
CA LEU A 234 45.51 16.58 -61.82
C LEU A 234 44.93 17.87 -62.40
N HIS A 235 44.44 18.77 -61.54
CA HIS A 235 43.96 20.10 -61.94
C HIS A 235 45.11 21.10 -61.88
N VAL A 236 45.52 21.60 -63.05
CA VAL A 236 46.70 22.44 -63.24
C VAL A 236 46.30 23.80 -63.80
N LYS A 237 47.02 24.84 -63.37
CA LYS A 237 46.84 26.24 -63.76
C LYS A 237 48.15 26.82 -64.33
N SER A 238 48.04 27.64 -65.37
CA SER A 238 49.20 28.33 -65.93
C SER A 238 49.54 29.60 -65.14
N LEU A 239 50.73 29.67 -64.57
CA LEU A 239 51.28 30.89 -63.95
C LEU A 239 51.83 31.88 -64.97
N GLU A 240 52.24 31.41 -66.15
CA GLU A 240 52.69 32.24 -67.28
C GLU A 240 52.18 31.69 -68.63
N THR A 241 52.30 32.48 -69.70
CA THR A 241 51.94 32.02 -71.05
C THR A 241 53.07 31.19 -71.64
N HIS A 242 52.94 29.87 -71.64
CA HIS A 242 53.98 28.93 -72.07
C HIS A 242 53.41 27.83 -72.99
N THR A 243 54.25 26.88 -73.40
CA THR A 243 53.81 25.65 -74.07
C THR A 243 53.97 24.49 -73.10
N ASP A 244 52.92 23.71 -72.87
CA ASP A 244 52.96 22.56 -71.96
C ASP A 244 53.77 21.39 -72.57
N GLU A 245 54.05 20.39 -71.75
CA GLU A 245 54.81 19.19 -72.14
C GLU A 245 54.13 18.37 -73.27
N PHE A 246 52.83 18.57 -73.46
CA PHE A 246 52.02 17.93 -74.49
C PHE A 246 51.93 18.76 -75.78
N GLY A 247 52.61 19.90 -75.84
CA GLY A 247 52.68 20.78 -77.01
C GLY A 247 51.56 21.82 -77.12
N ASN A 248 50.68 21.95 -76.12
CA ASN A 248 49.59 22.93 -76.14
C ASN A 248 50.05 24.29 -75.61
N ARG A 249 49.65 25.37 -76.27
CA ARG A 249 49.97 26.74 -75.85
C ARG A 249 48.99 27.23 -74.79
N ARG A 250 49.44 27.25 -73.53
CA ARG A 250 48.69 27.71 -72.36
C ARG A 250 48.80 29.22 -72.17
N ARG A 251 47.69 29.87 -71.81
CA ARG A 251 47.64 31.30 -71.47
C ARG A 251 47.74 31.51 -69.96
N TYR A 252 48.23 32.67 -69.53
CA TYR A 252 48.20 33.08 -68.12
C TYR A 252 46.80 32.87 -67.50
N GLY A 253 46.72 32.15 -66.38
CA GLY A 253 45.48 31.87 -65.67
C GLY A 253 44.56 30.82 -66.30
N GLU A 254 44.96 30.19 -67.42
CA GLU A 254 44.25 29.03 -68.00
C GLU A 254 44.33 27.83 -67.05
N GLU A 255 43.25 27.07 -66.94
CA GLU A 255 43.11 25.89 -66.07
C GLU A 255 42.69 24.68 -66.91
N TRP A 256 43.33 23.52 -66.70
CA TRP A 256 43.03 22.26 -67.38
C TRP A 256 43.22 21.03 -66.48
N LEU A 257 42.74 19.88 -66.94
CA LEU A 257 43.03 18.59 -66.32
C LEU A 257 44.13 17.86 -67.10
N ILE A 258 45.04 17.22 -66.38
CA ILE A 258 45.94 16.19 -66.91
C ILE A 258 45.44 14.84 -66.39
N THR A 259 45.27 13.86 -67.27
CA THR A 259 44.71 12.53 -66.97
C THR A 259 45.69 11.43 -67.36
N LYS A 260 45.39 10.18 -66.98
CA LYS A 260 46.14 8.99 -67.43
C LYS A 260 46.17 8.83 -68.97
N LYS A 261 45.26 9.47 -69.72
CA LYS A 261 45.32 9.47 -71.20
C LYS A 261 46.50 10.28 -71.75
N ASP A 262 47.00 11.22 -70.96
CA ASP A 262 48.00 12.21 -71.34
C ASP A 262 49.38 11.79 -70.82
N THR A 263 49.46 11.31 -69.57
CA THR A 263 50.65 10.66 -68.99
C THR A 263 50.30 9.78 -67.78
N ASP A 264 51.05 8.70 -67.54
CA ASP A 264 50.97 7.94 -66.28
C ASP A 264 51.55 8.71 -65.08
N SER A 265 52.45 9.68 -65.31
CA SER A 265 52.98 10.54 -64.23
C SER A 265 53.43 11.91 -64.72
N HIS A 266 53.02 12.97 -64.03
CA HIS A 266 53.33 14.37 -64.39
C HIS A 266 54.28 15.04 -63.41
N ILE A 267 55.36 15.68 -63.91
CA ILE A 267 56.25 16.53 -63.10
C ILE A 267 55.93 17.99 -63.42
N CYS A 268 55.18 18.63 -62.52
CA CYS A 268 54.67 19.99 -62.70
C CYS A 268 55.79 21.00 -63.00
N SER A 269 55.63 21.69 -64.13
CA SER A 269 56.54 22.70 -64.65
C SER A 269 56.66 23.91 -63.72
N VAL A 270 57.69 24.74 -63.92
CA VAL A 270 57.85 26.00 -63.16
C VAL A 270 56.66 26.95 -63.39
N PHE A 271 56.13 26.94 -64.62
CA PHE A 271 54.98 27.75 -65.05
C PHE A 271 53.62 27.10 -64.73
N GLU A 272 53.60 25.97 -64.03
CA GLU A 272 52.40 25.21 -63.67
C GLU A 272 52.19 25.21 -62.15
N GLU A 273 50.97 25.58 -61.72
CA GLU A 273 50.50 25.45 -60.34
C GLU A 273 49.47 24.32 -60.24
N VAL A 274 49.63 23.43 -59.26
CA VAL A 274 48.62 22.40 -58.96
C VAL A 274 47.55 23.02 -58.08
N VAL A 275 46.35 23.20 -58.64
CA VAL A 275 45.20 23.73 -57.90
C VAL A 275 44.60 22.66 -56.99
N ARG A 276 44.44 21.43 -57.49
CA ARG A 276 43.93 20.27 -56.73
C ARG A 276 44.12 18.95 -57.48
N ILE A 277 43.92 17.85 -56.76
CA ILE A 277 43.70 16.52 -57.34
C ILE A 277 42.18 16.35 -57.55
N VAL A 278 41.77 15.84 -58.71
CA VAL A 278 40.35 15.64 -59.09
C VAL A 278 40.09 14.15 -59.26
N TYR A 279 39.16 13.63 -58.45
CA TYR A 279 38.73 12.24 -58.54
C TYR A 279 37.66 12.05 -59.62
N ILE A 280 37.60 10.87 -60.21
CA ILE A 280 36.58 10.53 -61.20
C ILE A 280 35.19 10.49 -60.54
N THR A 281 34.21 11.13 -61.17
CA THR A 281 32.79 11.03 -60.81
C THR A 281 32.20 9.82 -61.54
N VAL A 282 31.65 8.87 -60.77
CA VAL A 282 31.03 7.64 -61.29
C VAL A 282 29.53 7.70 -61.04
N LEU A 283 28.75 7.49 -62.09
CA LEU A 283 27.30 7.28 -62.03
C LEU A 283 26.99 5.83 -62.35
N ASN A 284 26.16 5.20 -61.52
CA ASN A 284 25.57 3.89 -61.80
C ASN A 284 24.31 4.03 -62.69
N ALA A 285 23.71 2.92 -63.13
CA ALA A 285 22.51 2.93 -63.98
C ALA A 285 21.36 3.78 -63.42
N HIS A 286 21.05 3.58 -62.13
CA HIS A 286 20.00 4.29 -61.39
C HIS A 286 20.50 5.59 -60.74
N GLN A 287 21.43 6.29 -61.38
CA GLN A 287 21.97 7.57 -60.91
C GLN A 287 22.04 8.64 -62.00
N TYR A 288 21.94 9.89 -61.55
CA TYR A 288 22.07 11.08 -62.37
C TYR A 288 22.76 12.21 -61.59
N CYS A 289 23.25 13.23 -62.29
CA CYS A 289 23.73 14.46 -61.68
C CYS A 289 23.46 15.66 -62.59
N VAL A 290 23.38 16.85 -62.00
CA VAL A 290 23.25 18.11 -62.73
C VAL A 290 24.56 18.87 -62.65
N ILE A 291 25.24 19.04 -63.79
CA ILE A 291 26.45 19.84 -63.93
C ILE A 291 26.05 21.30 -64.14
N LEU A 292 26.51 22.17 -63.26
CA LEU A 292 26.49 23.63 -63.40
C LEU A 292 27.68 24.10 -64.23
N ASN A 293 27.50 25.18 -64.98
CA ASN A 293 28.53 25.83 -65.80
C ASN A 293 29.28 24.85 -66.75
N PRO A 294 28.58 23.94 -67.45
CA PRO A 294 29.19 22.90 -68.29
C PRO A 294 30.16 23.53 -69.31
N VAL A 295 31.36 22.96 -69.42
CA VAL A 295 32.40 23.46 -70.32
C VAL A 295 32.09 23.03 -71.76
N ASP A 296 32.27 23.94 -72.71
CA ASP A 296 32.01 23.67 -74.12
C ASP A 296 33.16 22.88 -74.80
N GLU A 297 33.09 22.73 -76.13
CA GLU A 297 34.15 22.08 -76.92
C GLU A 297 35.40 22.97 -77.08
N ASN A 298 35.30 24.27 -76.78
CA ASN A 298 36.39 25.24 -76.84
C ASN A 298 37.12 25.40 -75.49
N GLY A 299 36.69 24.69 -74.44
CA GLY A 299 37.25 24.79 -73.09
C GLY A 299 36.69 25.93 -72.22
N VAL A 300 35.56 26.53 -72.61
CA VAL A 300 34.95 27.67 -71.89
C VAL A 300 33.73 27.22 -71.06
N PRO A 301 33.67 27.51 -69.74
CA PRO A 301 32.52 27.18 -68.90
C PRO A 301 31.29 28.04 -69.24
N GLN A 302 30.16 27.39 -69.57
CA GLN A 302 28.92 28.08 -69.94
C GLN A 302 28.14 28.53 -68.69
N LEU A 303 28.60 29.64 -68.08
CA LEU A 303 28.09 30.18 -66.82
C LEU A 303 26.55 30.27 -66.76
N GLY A 304 25.97 29.76 -65.67
CA GLY A 304 24.52 29.75 -65.42
C GLY A 304 23.75 28.65 -66.17
N LYS A 305 24.34 27.98 -67.15
CA LYS A 305 23.75 26.82 -67.82
C LYS A 305 23.85 25.58 -66.91
N ARG A 306 22.93 24.65 -67.12
CA ARG A 306 22.84 23.36 -66.40
C ARG A 306 22.77 22.23 -67.42
N THR A 307 23.42 21.11 -67.15
CA THR A 307 23.34 19.89 -67.98
C THR A 307 23.03 18.67 -67.11
N LEU A 308 21.95 17.98 -67.44
CA LEU A 308 21.60 16.69 -66.84
C LEU A 308 22.44 15.57 -67.45
N VAL A 309 23.18 14.83 -66.61
CA VAL A 309 23.88 13.61 -66.98
C VAL A 309 23.24 12.45 -66.23
N ARG A 310 22.86 11.37 -66.93
CA ARG A 310 22.18 10.19 -66.36
C ARG A 310 22.72 8.89 -66.97
N GLY A 311 22.58 7.80 -66.22
CA GLY A 311 23.01 6.45 -66.60
C GLY A 311 24.52 6.23 -66.45
N GLU A 312 24.95 4.99 -66.70
CA GLU A 312 26.32 4.50 -66.43
C GLU A 312 27.40 5.32 -67.15
N LYS A 313 28.09 6.18 -66.40
CA LYS A 313 29.12 7.10 -66.91
C LYS A 313 30.18 7.39 -65.85
N CYS A 314 31.43 7.39 -66.28
CA CYS A 314 32.58 7.81 -65.48
C CYS A 314 33.25 9.01 -66.16
N PHE A 315 33.36 10.15 -65.48
CA PHE A 315 33.97 11.36 -66.03
C PHE A 315 34.63 12.23 -64.94
N PHE A 316 35.58 13.08 -65.31
CA PHE A 316 36.15 14.10 -64.43
C PHE A 316 35.43 15.43 -64.65
N LEU A 317 35.15 16.16 -63.57
CA LEU A 317 34.62 17.53 -63.63
C LEU A 317 35.72 18.46 -64.15
N ARG A 318 35.49 19.13 -65.28
CA ARG A 318 36.45 20.07 -65.87
C ARG A 318 36.51 21.38 -65.07
N PRO A 319 37.54 22.21 -65.25
CA PRO A 319 37.68 23.47 -64.52
C PRO A 319 36.47 24.39 -64.75
N GLY A 320 35.85 24.86 -63.67
CA GLY A 320 34.60 25.62 -63.70
C GLY A 320 33.31 24.79 -63.67
N GLU A 321 33.36 23.47 -63.89
CA GLU A 321 32.19 22.58 -63.74
C GLU A 321 31.97 22.20 -62.26
N GLU A 322 30.73 22.32 -61.79
CA GLU A 322 30.34 21.97 -60.41
C GLU A 322 29.07 21.11 -60.42
N LEU A 323 28.89 20.22 -59.43
CA LEU A 323 27.67 19.42 -59.28
C LEU A 323 26.68 20.15 -58.38
N GLU A 324 25.48 20.47 -58.87
CA GLU A 324 24.49 21.27 -58.13
C GLU A 324 24.10 20.63 -56.79
N ASN A 325 23.96 19.30 -56.77
CA ASN A 325 23.56 18.52 -55.59
C ASN A 325 24.31 17.17 -55.52
N GLY A 326 25.55 17.12 -56.02
CA GLY A 326 26.33 15.88 -56.13
C GLY A 326 25.76 14.88 -57.15
N VAL A 327 26.01 13.59 -56.92
CA VAL A 327 25.34 12.48 -57.62
C VAL A 327 24.06 12.13 -56.85
N GLN A 328 22.96 11.98 -57.58
CA GLN A 328 21.62 11.70 -57.05
C GLN A 328 21.10 10.36 -57.59
N ASP A 329 20.39 9.61 -56.75
CA ASP A 329 19.69 8.39 -57.18
C ASP A 329 18.39 8.75 -57.93
N THR A 330 18.07 7.97 -58.96
CA THR A 330 16.84 8.13 -59.76
C THR A 330 15.58 7.87 -58.94
N PHE A 331 14.49 8.59 -59.20
CA PHE A 331 13.22 8.40 -58.49
C PHE A 331 12.50 7.15 -58.99
N ILE A 332 12.80 6.01 -58.37
CA ILE A 332 12.02 4.77 -58.53
C ILE A 332 10.70 4.96 -57.77
N LEU A 333 9.60 5.09 -58.52
CA LEU A 333 8.23 5.22 -58.02
C LEU A 333 7.53 3.87 -58.06
N GLN A 334 6.97 3.43 -56.93
CA GLN A 334 6.12 2.24 -56.87
C GLN A 334 4.65 2.55 -57.23
N SER A 335 3.82 1.54 -57.48
CA SER A 335 2.40 1.71 -57.88
C SER A 335 1.53 2.41 -56.83
N ASN A 336 1.95 2.40 -55.56
CA ASN A 336 1.35 3.12 -54.44
C ASN A 336 1.96 4.52 -54.22
N GLU A 337 2.76 5.02 -55.17
CA GLU A 337 3.47 6.28 -55.07
C GLU A 337 3.29 7.16 -56.31
N GLY A 338 3.48 8.46 -56.10
CA GLY A 338 3.59 9.46 -57.13
C GLY A 338 4.57 10.55 -56.73
N ILE A 339 4.89 11.42 -57.68
CA ILE A 339 5.74 12.57 -57.49
C ILE A 339 5.06 13.79 -58.09
N ILE A 340 4.96 14.86 -57.30
CA ILE A 340 4.37 16.12 -57.74
C ILE A 340 5.51 17.06 -58.14
N LEU A 341 5.47 17.47 -59.40
CA LEU A 341 6.45 18.27 -60.09
C LEU A 341 5.90 19.69 -60.30
N ARG A 342 6.80 20.66 -60.39
CA ARG A 342 6.52 22.05 -60.78
C ARG A 342 7.45 22.46 -61.91
N ALA A 343 6.89 22.98 -62.99
CA ALA A 343 7.69 23.56 -64.07
C ALA A 343 8.32 24.88 -63.61
N MET A 344 9.65 24.98 -63.71
CA MET A 344 10.42 26.20 -63.46
C MET A 344 10.56 27.04 -64.73
N GLN A 345 10.58 26.38 -65.90
CA GLN A 345 10.63 27.01 -67.21
C GLN A 345 9.53 26.44 -68.13
N ARG A 346 9.32 27.04 -69.31
CA ARG A 346 8.43 26.47 -70.33
C ARG A 346 9.17 25.37 -71.08
N PHE A 347 8.67 24.14 -71.03
CA PHE A 347 9.22 23.02 -71.78
C PHE A 347 8.11 22.06 -72.26
N GLU A 348 8.46 21.12 -73.12
CA GLU A 348 7.55 20.09 -73.62
C GLU A 348 7.81 18.78 -72.87
N ASP A 349 6.87 18.42 -72.00
CA ASP A 349 6.95 17.25 -71.14
C ASP A 349 6.49 16.00 -71.91
N GLN A 350 7.41 15.08 -72.17
CA GLN A 350 7.13 13.81 -72.83
C GLN A 350 6.60 12.82 -71.78
N ILE A 351 5.28 12.77 -71.62
CA ILE A 351 4.64 11.88 -70.65
C ILE A 351 4.79 10.43 -71.14
N PRO A 352 5.42 9.52 -70.38
CA PRO A 352 5.44 8.11 -70.71
C PRO A 352 4.02 7.53 -70.59
N GLY A 353 3.48 6.98 -71.67
CA GLY A 353 2.17 6.33 -71.66
C GLY A 353 2.16 5.12 -70.74
N LEU A 354 1.17 5.01 -69.85
CA LEU A 354 0.98 3.80 -69.06
C LEU A 354 0.47 2.69 -69.98
N THR A 355 1.33 1.71 -70.26
CA THR A 355 0.97 0.41 -70.89
C THR A 355 0.19 0.50 -72.21
N GLY A 356 0.79 1.10 -73.24
CA GLY A 356 0.39 0.90 -74.64
C GLY A 356 -0.07 2.14 -75.41
N ASP A 357 -0.42 3.23 -74.72
CA ASP A 357 -0.74 4.51 -75.35
C ASP A 357 0.50 5.24 -75.90
N GLU A 358 0.32 6.02 -76.95
CA GLU A 358 1.37 6.86 -77.55
C GLU A 358 1.88 7.94 -76.56
N PRO A 359 3.17 8.33 -76.62
CA PRO A 359 3.76 9.30 -75.70
C PRO A 359 3.19 10.71 -75.92
N SER A 360 2.22 11.11 -75.09
CA SER A 360 1.57 12.42 -75.21
C SER A 360 2.49 13.55 -74.74
N SER A 361 2.95 14.39 -75.67
CA SER A 361 3.71 15.61 -75.37
C SER A 361 2.79 16.69 -74.79
N LYS A 362 3.07 17.17 -73.57
CA LYS A 362 2.31 18.27 -72.93
C LYS A 362 3.20 19.48 -72.67
N VAL A 363 2.88 20.61 -73.30
CA VAL A 363 3.55 21.88 -73.01
C VAL A 363 3.24 22.29 -71.57
N ARG A 364 4.27 22.45 -70.74
CA ARG A 364 4.17 22.95 -69.36
C ARG A 364 4.51 24.44 -69.33
N LYS A 365 3.74 25.24 -68.59
CA LYS A 365 4.03 26.65 -68.31
C LYS A 365 4.78 26.79 -66.99
N PRO A 366 5.64 27.81 -66.80
CA PRO A 366 6.25 28.09 -65.51
C PRO A 366 5.19 28.22 -64.42
N GLY A 367 5.37 27.50 -63.31
CA GLY A 367 4.41 27.43 -62.20
C GLY A 367 3.38 26.29 -62.28
N ASP A 368 3.15 25.68 -63.45
CA ASP A 368 2.25 24.53 -63.58
C ASP A 368 2.73 23.39 -62.67
N GLN A 369 1.81 22.81 -61.90
CA GLN A 369 2.06 21.60 -61.11
C GLN A 369 1.37 20.39 -61.72
N TRP A 370 2.00 19.22 -61.62
CA TRP A 370 1.36 17.96 -61.98
C TRP A 370 1.91 16.78 -61.18
N MET A 371 1.10 15.73 -61.08
CA MET A 371 1.51 14.46 -60.48
C MET A 371 1.83 13.42 -61.56
N LEU A 372 2.98 12.76 -61.46
CA LEU A 372 3.23 11.44 -62.08
C LEU A 372 2.96 10.34 -61.04
N ARG A 373 2.58 9.15 -61.49
CA ARG A 373 2.34 7.96 -60.66
C ARG A 373 3.22 6.81 -61.12
N GLY A 374 3.66 5.96 -60.18
CA GLY A 374 4.35 4.71 -60.52
C GLY A 374 3.42 3.63 -61.08
N PRO A 375 3.97 2.48 -61.52
CA PRO A 375 5.37 2.10 -61.40
C PRO A 375 6.23 2.67 -62.55
N MET A 376 7.24 3.49 -62.23
CA MET A 376 8.22 3.98 -63.21
C MET A 376 9.50 4.49 -62.54
N GLU A 377 10.61 4.47 -63.28
CA GLU A 377 11.85 5.17 -62.93
C GLU A 377 11.82 6.58 -63.55
N TYR A 378 11.96 7.62 -62.73
CA TYR A 378 11.87 9.01 -63.16
C TYR A 378 13.14 9.81 -62.83
N VAL A 379 13.54 10.65 -63.78
CA VAL A 379 14.66 11.60 -63.64
C VAL A 379 14.12 13.00 -63.96
N PRO A 380 14.17 13.98 -63.04
CA PRO A 380 13.69 15.31 -63.32
C PRO A 380 14.54 15.99 -64.40
N PRO A 381 13.93 16.53 -65.48
CA PRO A 381 14.62 17.41 -66.41
C PRO A 381 14.95 18.75 -65.73
N VAL A 382 15.91 19.49 -66.28
CA VAL A 382 16.44 20.75 -65.72
C VAL A 382 15.34 21.79 -65.49
N GLU A 383 14.29 21.73 -66.30
CA GLU A 383 13.16 22.66 -66.34
C GLU A 383 12.05 22.32 -65.32
N ALA A 384 12.14 21.19 -64.62
CA ALA A 384 11.13 20.73 -63.66
C ALA A 384 11.71 20.43 -62.27
N GLN A 385 11.09 20.98 -61.23
CA GLN A 385 11.46 20.76 -59.83
C GLN A 385 10.53 19.73 -59.18
N VAL A 386 11.09 18.78 -58.44
CA VAL A 386 10.34 17.91 -57.51
C VAL A 386 9.85 18.75 -56.32
N VAL A 387 8.53 18.77 -56.09
CA VAL A 387 7.91 19.51 -54.97
C VAL A 387 7.64 18.58 -53.79
N ARG A 388 6.99 17.43 -54.04
CA ARG A 388 6.67 16.42 -53.00
C ARG A 388 6.58 15.01 -53.60
N ARG A 389 7.17 14.02 -52.92
CA ARG A 389 6.84 12.60 -53.11
C ARG A 389 5.52 12.35 -52.37
N GLN A 390 4.54 11.77 -53.04
CA GLN A 390 3.20 11.53 -52.51
C GLN A 390 2.95 10.02 -52.47
N GLN A 391 2.54 9.50 -51.32
CA GLN A 391 2.15 8.11 -51.17
C GLN A 391 0.62 7.99 -51.10
N VAL A 392 0.08 6.82 -51.47
CA VAL A 392 -1.30 6.44 -51.16
C VAL A 392 -1.45 6.36 -49.63
N ILE A 393 -2.43 7.07 -49.09
CA ILE A 393 -2.83 6.95 -47.69
C ILE A 393 -3.80 5.76 -47.60
N PRO A 394 -3.46 4.65 -46.91
CA PRO A 394 -4.39 3.56 -46.67
C PRO A 394 -5.45 4.02 -45.66
N LEU A 395 -6.72 3.76 -45.96
CA LEU A 395 -7.87 4.10 -45.12
C LEU A 395 -8.81 2.88 -45.05
N ASP A 396 -9.08 2.40 -43.84
CA ASP A 396 -10.10 1.38 -43.59
C ASP A 396 -11.51 2.00 -43.62
N LYS A 397 -12.56 1.16 -43.71
CA LYS A 397 -13.98 1.55 -43.79
C LYS A 397 -14.44 2.55 -42.72
N ASN A 398 -13.80 2.51 -41.54
CA ASN A 398 -14.09 3.37 -40.39
C ASN A 398 -13.10 4.55 -40.24
N GLU A 399 -12.18 4.74 -41.19
CA GLU A 399 -11.21 5.83 -41.21
C GLU A 399 -11.41 6.73 -42.43
N GLY A 400 -10.97 7.98 -42.30
CA GLY A 400 -10.95 8.93 -43.40
C GLY A 400 -10.00 10.09 -43.18
N ILE A 401 -9.89 10.96 -44.17
CA ILE A 401 -9.13 12.22 -44.16
C ILE A 401 -10.00 13.38 -44.68
N TYR A 402 -9.75 14.59 -44.17
CA TYR A 402 -10.28 15.80 -44.78
C TYR A 402 -9.31 16.27 -45.87
N VAL A 403 -9.80 16.34 -47.10
CA VAL A 403 -9.06 16.83 -48.26
C VAL A 403 -9.61 18.19 -48.65
N ARG A 404 -8.73 19.19 -48.75
CA ARG A 404 -9.04 20.50 -49.29
C ARG A 404 -8.42 20.64 -50.68
N ASN A 405 -9.23 21.07 -51.64
CA ASN A 405 -8.73 21.45 -52.96
C ASN A 405 -8.22 22.90 -52.91
N THR A 406 -7.00 23.14 -53.38
CA THR A 406 -6.31 24.43 -53.28
C THR A 406 -6.82 25.48 -54.28
N ILE A 407 -7.41 25.03 -55.40
CA ILE A 407 -7.95 25.90 -56.45
C ILE A 407 -9.39 26.35 -56.11
N THR A 408 -10.26 25.42 -55.74
CA THR A 408 -11.68 25.68 -55.46
C THR A 408 -11.96 26.03 -53.99
N GLY A 409 -10.99 25.79 -53.10
CA GLY A 409 -11.15 25.92 -51.65
C GLY A 409 -12.05 24.88 -50.99
N GLN A 410 -12.71 24.00 -51.77
CA GLN A 410 -13.68 23.03 -51.28
C GLN A 410 -13.00 21.97 -50.40
N ILE A 411 -13.57 21.75 -49.22
CA ILE A 411 -13.16 20.70 -48.27
C ILE A 411 -14.16 19.54 -48.37
N ARG A 412 -13.68 18.30 -48.37
CA ARG A 412 -14.50 17.08 -48.27
C ARG A 412 -13.84 16.02 -47.40
N ALA A 413 -14.64 15.19 -46.75
CA ALA A 413 -14.15 13.96 -46.13
C ALA A 413 -14.02 12.87 -47.20
N VAL A 414 -12.92 12.13 -47.20
CA VAL A 414 -12.73 10.88 -47.98
C VAL A 414 -12.56 9.75 -46.98
N ILE A 415 -13.43 8.74 -47.07
CA ILE A 415 -13.61 7.68 -46.05
C ILE A 415 -13.55 6.31 -46.74
N GLY A 416 -12.98 5.30 -46.09
CA GLY A 416 -13.17 3.89 -46.45
C GLY A 416 -12.51 3.38 -47.73
N GLN A 417 -11.66 4.18 -48.37
CA GLN A 417 -10.90 3.79 -49.57
C GLN A 417 -9.50 4.40 -49.53
N ALA A 418 -8.48 3.63 -49.94
CA ALA A 418 -7.11 4.12 -50.01
C ALA A 418 -6.99 5.28 -51.02
N TYR A 419 -6.46 6.42 -50.58
CA TYR A 419 -6.51 7.68 -51.34
C TYR A 419 -5.14 8.31 -51.54
N MET A 420 -4.82 8.69 -52.78
CA MET A 420 -3.64 9.49 -53.11
C MET A 420 -4.08 10.93 -53.38
N LEU A 421 -3.61 11.88 -52.58
CA LEU A 421 -3.83 13.31 -52.79
C LEU A 421 -3.36 13.72 -54.18
N THR A 422 -4.19 14.50 -54.88
CA THR A 422 -3.80 15.06 -56.18
C THR A 422 -2.90 16.29 -56.03
N GLN A 423 -2.34 16.76 -57.16
CA GLN A 423 -1.47 17.94 -57.21
C GLN A 423 -2.13 19.19 -56.58
N ASP A 424 -3.46 19.32 -56.77
CA ASP A 424 -4.32 20.44 -56.37
C ASP A 424 -4.99 20.20 -55.01
N GLU A 425 -4.51 19.22 -54.24
CA GLU A 425 -5.08 18.81 -52.96
C GLU A 425 -4.07 18.79 -51.82
N GLU A 426 -4.53 19.24 -50.66
CA GLU A 426 -3.83 19.25 -49.38
C GLU A 426 -4.68 18.55 -48.29
N LEU A 427 -4.01 18.06 -47.25
CA LEU A 427 -4.68 17.61 -46.03
C LEU A 427 -5.14 18.83 -45.23
N TRP A 428 -6.39 18.84 -44.79
CA TRP A 428 -6.96 19.96 -44.05
C TRP A 428 -7.14 19.63 -42.56
N SER A 429 -6.48 20.39 -41.69
CA SER A 429 -6.67 20.27 -40.26
C SER A 429 -7.99 20.92 -39.82
N LYS A 430 -8.93 20.10 -39.37
CA LYS A 430 -10.21 20.56 -38.87
C LYS A 430 -10.05 21.32 -37.55
N LYS A 431 -10.66 22.51 -37.48
CA LYS A 431 -10.68 23.32 -36.26
C LYS A 431 -11.82 22.85 -35.35
N LEU A 432 -11.49 22.48 -34.12
CA LEU A 432 -12.42 22.16 -33.04
C LEU A 432 -12.02 22.93 -31.76
N PRO A 433 -12.95 23.21 -30.84
CA PRO A 433 -12.62 23.79 -29.54
C PRO A 433 -11.73 22.86 -28.71
N ASN A 434 -10.76 23.42 -27.96
CA ASN A 434 -9.80 22.63 -27.19
C ASN A 434 -10.46 21.68 -26.17
N GLU A 435 -11.57 22.08 -25.53
CA GLU A 435 -12.33 21.19 -24.63
C GLU A 435 -12.83 19.92 -25.37
N VAL A 436 -13.28 20.06 -26.61
CA VAL A 436 -13.75 18.93 -27.44
C VAL A 436 -12.57 18.05 -27.87
N ILE A 437 -11.41 18.63 -28.18
CA ILE A 437 -10.19 17.88 -28.51
C ILE A 437 -9.74 17.04 -27.29
N ASN A 438 -9.80 17.59 -26.09
CA ASN A 438 -9.47 16.87 -24.85
C ASN A 438 -10.41 15.68 -24.64
N MET A 439 -11.74 15.91 -24.64
CA MET A 439 -12.74 14.83 -24.49
C MET A 439 -12.61 13.73 -25.56
N LEU A 440 -12.22 14.07 -26.80
CA LEU A 440 -11.95 13.08 -27.86
C LEU A 440 -10.62 12.32 -27.67
N ALA A 441 -9.60 12.96 -27.10
CA ALA A 441 -8.29 12.37 -26.85
C ALA A 441 -8.25 11.47 -25.62
N GLU A 442 -9.00 11.84 -24.57
CA GLU A 442 -9.07 11.13 -23.28
C GLU A 442 -9.69 9.73 -23.42
N ARG A 443 -10.63 9.53 -24.35
CA ARG A 443 -11.30 8.24 -24.64
C ARG A 443 -11.98 7.55 -23.44
N VAL A 444 -12.22 8.30 -22.37
CA VAL A 444 -12.95 7.91 -21.16
C VAL A 444 -14.32 7.35 -21.52
N ASP A 445 -14.71 6.23 -20.93
CA ASP A 445 -16.06 5.68 -21.10
C ASP A 445 -17.03 6.40 -20.12
N PRO A 446 -18.04 7.16 -20.60
CA PRO A 446 -18.96 7.91 -19.74
C PRO A 446 -19.83 7.05 -18.80
N VAL A 447 -19.89 5.73 -19.05
CA VAL A 447 -20.55 4.74 -18.22
C VAL A 447 -19.54 4.08 -17.28
N GLY A 448 -18.37 3.66 -17.80
CA GLY A 448 -17.37 2.90 -17.05
C GLY A 448 -16.55 3.72 -16.03
N ASP A 449 -16.07 4.91 -16.40
CA ASP A 449 -15.01 5.63 -15.67
C ASP A 449 -15.51 6.62 -14.60
N ARG A 450 -16.81 6.60 -14.29
CA ARG A 450 -17.45 7.51 -13.32
C ARG A 450 -16.78 7.56 -11.94
N ALA A 451 -16.07 6.50 -11.56
CA ALA A 451 -15.33 6.41 -10.29
C ALA A 451 -14.01 7.21 -10.27
N HIS A 452 -13.43 7.55 -11.43
CA HIS A 452 -12.08 8.13 -11.53
C HIS A 452 -12.02 9.67 -11.45
N HIS A 453 -13.16 10.37 -11.32
CA HIS A 453 -13.21 11.84 -11.38
C HIS A 453 -12.62 12.61 -10.17
N TRP A 454 -12.13 11.93 -9.12
CA TRP A 454 -11.50 12.57 -7.96
C TRP A 454 -10.03 12.15 -7.75
N GLY A 455 -9.20 12.49 -8.73
CA GLY A 455 -7.74 12.46 -8.58
C GLY A 455 -7.05 13.46 -9.52
N PRO A 456 -6.55 14.61 -9.03
CA PRO A 456 -5.72 15.52 -9.83
C PRO A 456 -4.29 14.97 -9.92
N ASN A 457 -4.12 13.75 -10.43
CA ASN A 457 -2.89 12.97 -10.28
C ASN A 457 -2.23 12.60 -11.61
N ILE A 458 -1.22 13.39 -11.96
CA ILE A 458 0.08 12.95 -12.50
C ILE A 458 -0.02 11.90 -13.63
N GLY A 459 -0.25 12.40 -14.84
CA GLY A 459 -0.34 11.58 -16.04
C GLY A 459 -0.10 12.36 -17.33
N VAL A 460 1.05 13.04 -17.48
CA VAL A 460 1.48 13.59 -18.80
C VAL A 460 1.98 12.45 -19.72
N GLY A 461 1.24 11.33 -19.72
CA GLY A 461 1.52 10.14 -20.50
C GLY A 461 1.02 10.30 -21.92
N PHE A 462 1.71 11.14 -22.70
CA PHE A 462 1.46 11.42 -24.12
C PHE A 462 -0.03 11.62 -24.45
N HIS A 463 -0.47 12.89 -24.50
CA HIS A 463 -1.58 13.23 -25.39
C HIS A 463 -1.25 12.66 -26.77
N ARG A 464 -1.97 11.62 -27.20
CA ARG A 464 -1.97 11.20 -28.60
C ARG A 464 -2.52 12.40 -29.36
N PHE A 465 -1.63 13.15 -30.01
CA PHE A 465 -2.01 14.30 -30.82
C PHE A 465 -3.10 13.84 -31.78
N LEU A 466 -4.31 14.34 -31.54
CA LEU A 466 -5.47 13.98 -32.35
C LEU A 466 -5.19 14.53 -33.74
N ASP A 467 -4.96 13.65 -34.71
CA ASP A 467 -4.66 14.06 -36.07
C ASP A 467 -5.92 14.67 -36.69
N LEU A 468 -6.03 16.00 -36.56
CA LEU A 468 -7.16 16.78 -37.06
C LEU A 468 -7.24 16.79 -38.60
N THR A 469 -6.27 16.21 -39.31
CA THR A 469 -6.39 15.96 -40.77
C THR A 469 -7.16 14.68 -41.08
N ARG A 470 -7.25 13.76 -40.13
CA ARG A 470 -8.13 12.58 -40.19
C ARG A 470 -9.56 12.95 -39.82
N VAL A 471 -10.51 12.23 -40.41
CA VAL A 471 -11.94 12.34 -40.07
C VAL A 471 -12.12 12.05 -38.58
N VAL A 472 -12.84 12.92 -37.90
CA VAL A 472 -12.99 12.87 -36.44
C VAL A 472 -14.08 11.85 -36.11
N THR A 473 -13.65 10.72 -35.57
CA THR A 473 -14.52 9.60 -35.19
C THR A 473 -14.80 9.60 -33.68
N TYR A 474 -16.06 9.44 -33.27
CA TYR A 474 -16.45 9.21 -31.88
C TYR A 474 -17.28 7.93 -31.77
N ARG A 475 -16.99 7.09 -30.78
CA ARG A 475 -17.78 5.88 -30.48
C ARG A 475 -18.81 6.25 -29.44
N LEU A 476 -20.06 6.25 -29.85
CA LEU A 476 -21.19 6.59 -28.99
C LEU A 476 -21.55 5.36 -28.14
N PRO A 477 -21.54 5.45 -26.79
CA PRO A 477 -21.86 4.31 -25.91
C PRO A 477 -23.28 3.77 -26.10
N HIS A 478 -23.53 2.56 -25.57
CA HIS A 478 -24.90 2.05 -25.44
C HIS A 478 -25.75 2.99 -24.57
N ASN A 479 -27.03 3.12 -24.90
CA ASN A 479 -27.98 4.04 -24.25
C ASN A 479 -27.47 5.50 -24.18
N ALA A 480 -26.73 5.95 -25.20
CA ALA A 480 -26.30 7.33 -25.35
C ALA A 480 -26.80 7.95 -26.66
N ALA A 481 -26.95 9.28 -26.67
CA ALA A 481 -27.23 10.08 -27.85
C ALA A 481 -26.16 11.17 -28.00
N ALA A 482 -25.77 11.51 -29.22
CA ALA A 482 -24.90 12.66 -29.49
C ALA A 482 -25.53 13.57 -30.55
N GLN A 483 -25.64 14.85 -30.24
CA GLN A 483 -26.07 15.87 -31.19
C GLN A 483 -24.87 16.40 -31.97
N ILE A 484 -25.04 16.47 -33.29
CA ILE A 484 -24.07 16.95 -34.27
C ILE A 484 -24.72 18.11 -35.01
N TYR A 485 -24.06 19.26 -35.06
CA TYR A 485 -24.54 20.43 -35.77
C TYR A 485 -23.69 20.70 -37.02
N ASP A 486 -24.31 20.66 -38.20
CA ASP A 486 -23.70 21.09 -39.46
C ASP A 486 -23.84 22.61 -39.59
N TYR A 487 -22.71 23.33 -39.59
CA TYR A 487 -22.70 24.80 -39.69
C TYR A 487 -23.01 25.35 -41.09
N LYS A 488 -22.87 24.52 -42.12
CA LYS A 488 -23.08 24.88 -43.53
C LYS A 488 -24.54 24.65 -43.94
N ASP A 489 -25.08 23.48 -43.62
CA ASP A 489 -26.47 23.12 -43.88
C ASP A 489 -27.43 23.64 -42.78
N LYS A 490 -26.89 24.10 -41.64
CA LYS A 490 -27.61 24.62 -40.45
C LYS A 490 -28.61 23.63 -39.85
N LYS A 491 -28.26 22.34 -39.86
CA LYS A 491 -29.08 21.25 -39.35
C LYS A 491 -28.40 20.60 -38.16
N ALA A 492 -29.17 20.33 -37.11
CA ALA A 492 -28.79 19.38 -36.07
C ALA A 492 -29.26 17.98 -36.49
N ARG A 493 -28.36 16.99 -36.43
CA ARG A 493 -28.74 15.56 -36.39
C ARG A 493 -28.39 14.97 -35.02
N VAL A 494 -29.10 13.93 -34.63
CA VAL A 494 -28.88 13.23 -33.35
C VAL A 494 -28.69 11.76 -33.65
N GLU A 495 -27.47 11.29 -33.41
CA GLU A 495 -27.12 9.87 -33.56
C GLU A 495 -27.35 9.16 -32.22
N PHE A 496 -27.83 7.92 -32.27
CA PHE A 496 -28.07 7.06 -31.11
C PHE A 496 -27.07 5.91 -31.09
N GLY A 497 -26.57 5.55 -29.90
CA GLY A 497 -25.60 4.48 -29.71
C GLY A 497 -26.22 3.08 -29.61
N PRO A 498 -25.48 2.00 -29.92
CA PRO A 498 -24.04 1.98 -30.21
C PRO A 498 -23.72 2.29 -31.69
N ALA A 499 -23.07 3.42 -31.95
CA ALA A 499 -22.75 3.88 -33.30
C ALA A 499 -21.37 4.55 -33.36
N LEU A 500 -20.70 4.44 -34.51
CA LEU A 500 -19.48 5.20 -34.81
C LEU A 500 -19.88 6.48 -35.56
N VAL A 501 -19.90 7.60 -34.83
CA VAL A 501 -20.09 8.91 -35.44
C VAL A 501 -18.83 9.31 -36.18
N MET A 502 -18.96 9.69 -37.45
CA MET A 502 -17.92 10.32 -38.26
C MET A 502 -18.37 11.73 -38.63
N LEU A 503 -17.61 12.75 -38.24
CA LEU A 503 -17.94 14.14 -38.58
C LEU A 503 -17.53 14.50 -40.01
N GLY A 504 -18.45 15.11 -40.77
CA GLY A 504 -18.16 15.85 -41.99
C GLY A 504 -17.33 17.12 -41.73
N PRO A 505 -16.81 17.81 -42.76
CA PRO A 505 -15.90 18.96 -42.58
C PRO A 505 -16.48 20.08 -41.69
N ASP A 506 -17.73 20.47 -41.96
CA ASP A 506 -18.42 21.61 -41.35
C ASP A 506 -19.28 21.23 -40.12
N GLU A 507 -19.28 19.95 -39.71
CA GLU A 507 -20.02 19.44 -38.55
C GLU A 507 -19.24 19.58 -37.23
N GLN A 508 -19.91 19.83 -36.11
CA GLN A 508 -19.30 19.74 -34.76
C GLN A 508 -20.23 19.05 -33.75
N PHE A 509 -19.66 18.48 -32.70
CA PHE A 509 -20.44 17.97 -31.56
C PHE A 509 -21.01 19.12 -30.72
N THR A 510 -22.28 19.03 -30.32
CA THR A 510 -22.83 19.90 -29.28
C THR A 510 -22.25 19.49 -27.92
N ARG A 511 -21.47 20.38 -27.30
CA ARG A 511 -20.93 20.18 -25.94
C ARG A 511 -22.05 20.26 -24.90
N LEU A 512 -22.22 19.21 -24.11
CA LEU A 512 -23.07 19.23 -22.91
C LEU A 512 -22.31 19.73 -21.68
N SER A 513 -23.05 20.37 -20.78
CA SER A 513 -22.56 21.00 -19.55
C SER A 513 -23.59 20.71 -18.46
N LEU A 514 -23.30 19.74 -17.60
CA LEU A 514 -24.25 19.17 -16.65
C LEU A 514 -23.83 19.48 -15.19
N SER A 515 -24.82 19.63 -14.31
CA SER A 515 -24.58 19.91 -12.90
C SER A 515 -23.97 18.70 -12.16
N GLY A 516 -22.78 18.91 -11.58
CA GLY A 516 -22.01 17.93 -10.83
C GLY A 516 -21.92 18.24 -9.33
N GLY A 517 -21.26 17.35 -8.57
CA GLY A 517 -21.03 17.53 -7.13
C GLY A 517 -22.23 17.27 -6.21
N LYS A 518 -22.00 17.52 -4.92
CA LYS A 518 -22.94 17.46 -3.79
C LYS A 518 -22.61 18.65 -2.84
N PRO A 519 -23.46 19.67 -2.67
CA PRO A 519 -24.67 19.96 -3.46
C PRO A 519 -24.32 20.24 -4.93
N LYS A 520 -25.34 20.21 -5.80
CA LYS A 520 -25.17 20.41 -7.25
C LYS A 520 -24.64 21.79 -7.62
N GLN A 521 -23.63 21.81 -8.50
CA GLN A 521 -23.00 23.00 -9.08
C GLN A 521 -22.97 22.88 -10.63
N PRO A 522 -23.27 23.96 -11.39
CA PRO A 522 -23.32 23.96 -12.86
C PRO A 522 -21.93 23.95 -13.54
N ASP A 523 -21.88 23.56 -14.82
CA ASP A 523 -20.66 23.41 -15.68
C ASP A 523 -19.53 22.53 -15.11
N VAL A 524 -19.84 21.64 -14.16
CA VAL A 524 -18.87 20.71 -13.56
C VAL A 524 -18.63 19.49 -14.45
N ILE A 525 -19.69 18.89 -15.03
CA ILE A 525 -19.58 17.68 -15.86
C ILE A 525 -19.71 18.08 -17.32
N LYS A 526 -18.63 17.91 -18.10
CA LYS A 526 -18.59 18.21 -19.54
C LYS A 526 -18.60 16.90 -20.32
N SER A 527 -19.44 16.81 -21.35
CA SER A 527 -19.63 15.59 -22.15
C SER A 527 -19.91 15.90 -23.63
N LEU A 528 -19.62 14.94 -24.51
CA LEU A 528 -20.00 14.94 -25.93
C LEU A 528 -21.27 14.12 -26.22
N CYS A 529 -21.73 13.31 -25.25
CA CYS A 529 -22.96 12.53 -25.38
C CYS A 529 -23.88 12.69 -24.15
N LEU A 530 -25.18 12.71 -24.42
CA LEU A 530 -26.23 12.56 -23.42
C LEU A 530 -26.39 11.08 -23.11
N LEU A 531 -26.42 10.71 -21.83
CA LEU A 531 -26.80 9.36 -21.41
C LEU A 531 -28.32 9.31 -21.21
N LEU A 532 -28.95 8.27 -21.75
CA LEU A 532 -30.42 8.12 -21.77
C LEU A 532 -30.95 7.35 -20.55
N GLY A 533 -30.05 6.71 -19.78
CA GLY A 533 -30.40 5.89 -18.62
C GLY A 533 -30.81 4.44 -18.96
N PRO A 534 -31.47 3.73 -18.04
CA PRO A 534 -31.80 4.16 -16.68
C PRO A 534 -30.53 4.39 -15.83
N ASP A 535 -30.57 5.44 -15.01
CA ASP A 535 -29.44 5.92 -14.22
C ASP A 535 -29.96 6.70 -12.99
N PHE A 536 -29.07 7.17 -12.10
CA PHE A 536 -29.44 8.01 -10.97
C PHE A 536 -28.46 9.15 -10.73
N PHE A 537 -28.94 10.27 -10.18
CA PHE A 537 -28.08 11.32 -9.64
C PHE A 537 -28.51 11.72 -8.23
N THR A 538 -27.53 12.11 -7.42
CA THR A 538 -27.73 12.55 -6.03
C THR A 538 -27.53 14.04 -5.87
N ASP A 539 -28.29 14.67 -4.98
CA ASP A 539 -28.12 16.07 -4.55
C ASP A 539 -28.25 16.20 -3.02
N ILE A 540 -27.88 17.37 -2.48
CA ILE A 540 -28.07 17.74 -1.07
C ILE A 540 -28.99 18.95 -1.01
N VAL A 541 -30.25 18.72 -0.61
CA VAL A 541 -31.28 19.75 -0.51
C VAL A 541 -31.39 20.20 0.95
N VAL A 542 -30.90 21.40 1.26
CA VAL A 542 -31.21 22.07 2.53
C VAL A 542 -32.67 22.54 2.51
N VAL A 543 -33.39 22.24 3.58
CA VAL A 543 -34.81 22.56 3.84
C VAL A 543 -34.99 23.11 5.25
N GLU A 544 -36.15 23.71 5.50
CA GLU A 544 -36.58 24.21 6.82
C GLU A 544 -38.00 23.68 7.07
N THR A 545 -38.29 23.20 8.29
CA THR A 545 -39.63 22.73 8.69
C THR A 545 -40.49 23.88 9.20
N ALA A 546 -41.79 23.63 9.41
CA ALA A 546 -42.69 24.60 10.06
C ALA A 546 -42.22 25.04 11.47
N ASP A 547 -41.46 24.18 12.17
CA ASP A 547 -40.88 24.45 13.49
C ASP A 547 -39.48 25.12 13.42
N HIS A 548 -39.08 25.66 12.25
CA HIS A 548 -37.76 26.24 11.98
C HIS A 548 -36.57 25.28 12.14
N ALA A 549 -36.79 23.96 12.06
CA ALA A 549 -35.70 22.99 12.06
C ALA A 549 -35.04 22.93 10.67
N CYS A 550 -33.83 23.46 10.55
CA CYS A 550 -33.03 23.39 9.32
C CYS A 550 -32.46 21.97 9.13
N LEU A 551 -32.85 21.28 8.06
CA LEU A 551 -32.41 19.93 7.73
C LEU A 551 -31.63 19.88 6.42
N SER A 552 -30.68 18.96 6.33
CA SER A 552 -29.96 18.57 5.12
C SER A 552 -30.52 17.23 4.64
N LEU A 553 -31.15 17.23 3.46
CA LEU A 553 -31.67 16.01 2.82
C LEU A 553 -30.68 15.55 1.75
N GLN A 554 -30.07 14.38 1.93
CA GLN A 554 -29.35 13.70 0.85
C GLN A 554 -30.36 12.88 0.05
N VAL A 555 -30.55 13.19 -1.22
CA VAL A 555 -31.61 12.60 -2.06
C VAL A 555 -31.03 12.06 -3.36
N SER A 556 -31.36 10.81 -3.70
CA SER A 556 -31.15 10.22 -5.02
C SER A 556 -32.44 10.31 -5.85
N TYR A 557 -32.30 10.68 -7.12
CA TYR A 557 -33.36 10.68 -8.11
C TYR A 557 -33.01 9.64 -9.17
N ASN A 558 -33.87 8.64 -9.36
CA ASN A 558 -33.71 7.60 -10.38
C ASN A 558 -34.45 8.06 -11.64
N TRP A 559 -33.77 8.05 -12.79
CA TRP A 559 -34.24 8.70 -14.01
C TRP A 559 -33.88 7.93 -15.28
N HIS A 560 -34.63 8.21 -16.34
CA HIS A 560 -34.31 7.86 -17.72
C HIS A 560 -34.94 8.88 -18.67
N PHE A 561 -34.53 8.87 -19.94
CA PHE A 561 -35.22 9.59 -21.00
C PHE A 561 -36.15 8.63 -21.76
N GLU A 562 -37.44 8.99 -21.89
CA GLU A 562 -38.37 8.20 -22.70
C GLU A 562 -38.29 8.63 -24.17
N VAL A 563 -37.73 7.75 -25.00
CA VAL A 563 -37.53 7.97 -26.44
C VAL A 563 -38.50 7.07 -27.22
N PRO A 564 -39.43 7.64 -28.01
CA PRO A 564 -40.31 6.85 -28.88
C PRO A 564 -39.50 6.03 -29.89
N ASN A 565 -39.83 4.76 -30.05
CA ASN A 565 -39.23 3.88 -31.06
C ASN A 565 -40.28 3.52 -32.12
N PRO A 566 -40.10 3.88 -33.41
CA PRO A 566 -38.99 4.64 -33.99
C PRO A 566 -39.06 6.15 -33.70
N CYS A 567 -37.90 6.79 -33.54
CA CYS A 567 -37.78 8.20 -33.15
C CYS A 567 -37.72 9.12 -34.38
N SER A 568 -38.45 10.25 -34.35
CA SER A 568 -38.26 11.35 -35.31
C SER A 568 -37.01 12.15 -34.99
N GLN A 569 -36.35 12.73 -36.00
CA GLN A 569 -35.23 13.64 -35.77
C GLN A 569 -35.64 14.89 -34.95
N GLU A 570 -36.91 15.28 -35.02
CA GLU A 570 -37.47 16.37 -34.21
C GLU A 570 -37.66 15.97 -32.74
N ASP A 571 -38.07 14.73 -32.46
CA ASP A 571 -38.19 14.21 -31.10
C ASP A 571 -36.81 13.97 -30.47
N ALA A 572 -35.87 13.43 -31.25
CA ALA A 572 -34.48 13.27 -30.83
C ALA A 572 -33.81 14.62 -30.49
N ALA A 573 -34.22 15.72 -31.13
CA ALA A 573 -33.74 17.06 -30.80
C ALA A 573 -34.25 17.58 -29.44
N LYS A 574 -35.43 17.15 -28.96
CA LYS A 574 -36.01 17.55 -27.65
C LYS A 574 -35.11 17.12 -26.49
N LEU A 575 -34.44 15.97 -26.60
CA LEU A 575 -33.48 15.46 -25.62
C LEU A 575 -32.37 16.50 -25.28
N PHE A 576 -32.02 17.35 -26.26
CA PHE A 576 -30.99 18.39 -26.15
C PHE A 576 -31.57 19.80 -25.92
N ALA A 577 -32.89 19.96 -25.77
CA ALA A 577 -33.53 21.26 -25.59
C ALA A 577 -33.25 21.90 -24.21
N VAL A 578 -32.90 21.08 -23.21
CA VAL A 578 -32.49 21.52 -21.87
C VAL A 578 -30.99 21.25 -21.69
N PRO A 579 -30.10 22.27 -21.72
CA PRO A 579 -28.64 22.06 -21.74
C PRO A 579 -28.09 21.38 -20.48
N ASP A 580 -28.70 21.63 -19.31
CA ASP A 580 -28.38 21.00 -18.04
C ASP A 580 -29.64 20.40 -17.41
N PHE A 581 -30.04 19.22 -17.90
CA PHE A 581 -31.22 18.51 -17.39
C PHE A 581 -31.08 18.11 -15.92
N VAL A 582 -29.85 17.87 -15.44
CA VAL A 582 -29.57 17.50 -14.05
C VAL A 582 -29.79 18.70 -13.13
N GLY A 583 -29.25 19.86 -13.51
CA GLY A 583 -29.41 21.11 -12.77
C GLY A 583 -30.86 21.56 -12.72
N ASP A 584 -31.59 21.53 -13.84
CA ASP A 584 -33.00 21.92 -13.88
C ASP A 584 -33.91 20.96 -13.11
N ALA A 585 -33.65 19.64 -13.21
CA ALA A 585 -34.38 18.64 -12.43
C ALA A 585 -34.14 18.82 -10.93
N CYS A 586 -32.88 18.85 -10.47
CA CYS A 586 -32.55 19.10 -9.06
C CYS A 586 -33.18 20.40 -8.55
N LYS A 587 -33.08 21.50 -9.30
CA LYS A 587 -33.65 22.81 -8.93
C LYS A 587 -35.18 22.76 -8.79
N THR A 588 -35.87 22.17 -9.76
CA THR A 588 -37.34 22.02 -9.76
C THR A 588 -37.81 21.16 -8.59
N ILE A 589 -37.14 20.04 -8.35
CA ILE A 589 -37.48 19.10 -7.28
C ILE A 589 -37.17 19.68 -5.91
N ALA A 590 -35.99 20.27 -5.72
CA ALA A 590 -35.61 20.95 -4.47
C ALA A 590 -36.58 22.08 -4.12
N SER A 591 -37.12 22.79 -5.11
CA SER A 591 -38.16 23.81 -4.90
C SER A 591 -39.47 23.21 -4.38
N ARG A 592 -39.89 22.05 -4.91
CA ARG A 592 -41.10 21.34 -4.43
C ARG A 592 -40.91 20.79 -3.02
N ILE A 593 -39.77 20.15 -2.76
CA ILE A 593 -39.46 19.56 -1.45
C ILE A 593 -39.40 20.66 -0.38
N ARG A 594 -38.70 21.78 -0.61
CA ARG A 594 -38.68 22.92 0.32
C ARG A 594 -40.08 23.46 0.61
N GLY A 595 -40.90 23.66 -0.42
CA GLY A 595 -42.27 24.17 -0.27
C GLY A 595 -43.16 23.24 0.56
N ALA A 596 -43.02 21.93 0.42
CA ALA A 596 -43.77 20.96 1.21
C ALA A 596 -43.26 20.85 2.66
N VAL A 597 -41.94 20.74 2.87
CA VAL A 597 -41.36 20.58 4.21
C VAL A 597 -41.60 21.80 5.09
N ALA A 598 -41.58 23.01 4.53
CA ALA A 598 -41.91 24.25 5.26
C ALA A 598 -43.35 24.30 5.82
N SER A 599 -44.25 23.42 5.36
CA SER A 599 -45.63 23.31 5.85
C SER A 599 -45.86 22.21 6.89
N VAL A 600 -44.82 21.42 7.22
CA VAL A 600 -44.93 20.24 8.10
C VAL A 600 -44.00 20.40 9.33
N PRO A 601 -44.46 20.04 10.55
CA PRO A 601 -43.61 20.05 11.74
C PRO A 601 -42.53 18.95 11.69
N PHE A 602 -41.44 19.14 12.43
CA PHE A 602 -40.26 18.29 12.40
C PHE A 602 -40.54 16.83 12.76
N ASP A 603 -41.35 16.57 13.78
CA ASP A 603 -41.65 15.21 14.25
C ASP A 603 -42.46 14.39 13.22
N ASP A 604 -43.45 15.00 12.56
CA ASP A 604 -44.19 14.34 11.48
C ASP A 604 -43.30 14.16 10.24
N PHE A 605 -42.49 15.17 9.88
CA PHE A 605 -41.54 15.02 8.79
C PHE A 605 -40.51 13.91 9.08
N HIS A 606 -39.98 13.80 10.30
CA HIS A 606 -39.04 12.74 10.65
C HIS A 606 -39.65 11.33 10.46
N LYS A 607 -40.90 11.15 10.89
CA LYS A 607 -41.64 9.88 10.78
C LYS A 607 -42.12 9.55 9.36
N ASN A 608 -42.56 10.56 8.61
CA ASN A 608 -43.25 10.40 7.32
C ASN A 608 -42.44 10.92 6.10
N SER A 609 -41.16 11.30 6.29
CA SER A 609 -40.26 11.91 5.29
C SER A 609 -40.37 11.31 3.89
N ALA A 610 -40.23 10.00 3.75
CA ALA A 610 -40.31 9.30 2.46
C ALA A 610 -41.67 9.48 1.75
N ARG A 611 -42.78 9.53 2.49
CA ARG A 611 -44.11 9.78 1.94
C ARG A 611 -44.29 11.25 1.55
N ILE A 612 -43.86 12.17 2.42
CA ILE A 612 -43.99 13.62 2.21
C ILE A 612 -43.18 14.07 1.00
N VAL A 613 -41.90 13.65 0.91
CA VAL A 613 -41.04 13.97 -0.23
C VAL A 613 -41.62 13.41 -1.53
N ARG A 614 -42.00 12.13 -1.59
CA ARG A 614 -42.59 11.55 -2.82
C ARG A 614 -43.88 12.27 -3.21
N ALA A 615 -44.81 12.49 -2.27
CA ALA A 615 -46.06 13.21 -2.54
C ALA A 615 -45.81 14.65 -3.06
N SER A 616 -44.83 15.37 -2.51
CA SER A 616 -44.50 16.75 -2.94
C SER A 616 -43.99 16.86 -4.37
N VAL A 617 -43.29 15.83 -4.89
CA VAL A 617 -42.67 15.87 -6.22
C VAL A 617 -43.58 15.28 -7.28
N PHE A 618 -44.03 14.04 -7.08
CA PHE A 618 -44.88 13.31 -8.02
C PHE A 618 -46.33 13.83 -8.05
N GLY A 619 -46.78 14.45 -6.96
CA GLY A 619 -48.17 14.81 -6.74
C GLY A 619 -49.01 13.61 -6.30
N ILE A 620 -50.25 13.93 -5.91
CA ILE A 620 -51.28 12.98 -5.50
C ILE A 620 -52.30 12.88 -6.64
N ASP A 621 -52.76 11.66 -6.92
CA ASP A 621 -53.76 11.35 -7.93
C ASP A 621 -55.19 11.40 -7.36
N GLU A 622 -56.23 11.31 -8.20
CA GLU A 622 -57.65 11.46 -7.79
C GLU A 622 -58.14 10.41 -6.76
N ASN A 623 -57.32 9.40 -6.47
CA ASN A 623 -57.57 8.30 -5.53
C ASN A 623 -56.66 8.36 -4.28
N ASP A 624 -56.16 9.54 -3.90
CA ASP A 624 -55.24 9.77 -2.75
C ASP A 624 -53.92 8.96 -2.80
N LYS A 625 -53.54 8.47 -3.98
CA LYS A 625 -52.28 7.75 -4.20
C LYS A 625 -51.22 8.67 -4.81
N VAL A 626 -49.98 8.53 -4.36
CA VAL A 626 -48.83 9.23 -4.96
C VAL A 626 -48.56 8.63 -6.35
N ARG A 627 -48.30 9.47 -7.34
CA ARG A 627 -47.96 9.03 -8.72
C ARG A 627 -46.56 8.40 -8.77
N ASP A 628 -46.34 7.50 -9.74
CA ASP A 628 -45.08 6.73 -9.85
C ASP A 628 -44.03 7.36 -10.78
N VAL A 629 -44.40 8.31 -11.64
CA VAL A 629 -43.47 8.98 -12.57
C VAL A 629 -43.68 10.49 -12.56
N PHE A 630 -42.59 11.26 -12.56
CA PHE A 630 -42.60 12.70 -12.77
C PHE A 630 -41.88 13.05 -14.07
N VAL A 631 -42.58 13.78 -14.96
CA VAL A 631 -42.19 13.99 -16.36
C VAL A 631 -41.83 15.44 -16.62
N PHE A 632 -40.68 15.67 -17.27
CA PHE A 632 -40.31 16.97 -17.83
C PHE A 632 -40.65 17.00 -19.33
N PRO A 633 -41.73 17.70 -19.76
CA PRO A 633 -42.21 17.65 -21.15
C PRO A 633 -41.33 18.43 -22.14
N GLN A 634 -40.27 19.10 -21.68
CA GLN A 634 -39.34 19.85 -22.55
C GLN A 634 -38.30 18.93 -23.21
N ASN A 635 -37.92 17.84 -22.53
CA ASN A 635 -36.84 16.94 -22.95
C ASN A 635 -37.16 15.45 -22.76
N ASN A 636 -38.38 15.09 -22.33
CA ASN A 636 -38.82 13.72 -22.00
C ASN A 636 -38.00 13.04 -20.87
N LEU A 637 -37.43 13.80 -19.93
CA LEU A 637 -36.82 13.24 -18.73
C LEU A 637 -37.91 12.69 -17.80
N HIS A 638 -37.88 11.39 -17.53
CA HIS A 638 -38.80 10.67 -16.66
C HIS A 638 -38.09 10.24 -15.37
N ILE A 639 -38.49 10.82 -14.24
CA ILE A 639 -38.02 10.44 -12.91
C ILE A 639 -38.98 9.39 -12.34
N THR A 640 -38.43 8.25 -11.91
CA THR A 640 -39.19 7.03 -11.58
C THR A 640 -39.20 6.70 -10.08
N SER A 641 -38.19 7.14 -9.33
CA SER A 641 -38.25 7.15 -7.86
C SER A 641 -37.36 8.24 -7.27
N ILE A 642 -37.61 8.54 -6.01
CA ILE A 642 -36.92 9.57 -5.23
C ILE A 642 -36.63 8.96 -3.87
N ASP A 643 -35.37 8.65 -3.65
CA ASP A 643 -34.92 7.81 -2.55
C ASP A 643 -34.08 8.67 -1.60
N ILE A 644 -34.57 8.88 -0.38
CA ILE A 644 -33.88 9.69 0.63
C ILE A 644 -32.76 8.85 1.25
N GLN A 645 -31.51 9.25 1.03
CA GLN A 645 -30.32 8.55 1.53
C GLN A 645 -30.03 8.90 2.99
N CYS A 646 -30.19 10.18 3.37
CA CYS A 646 -29.98 10.65 4.73
C CYS A 646 -30.82 11.90 5.02
N VAL A 647 -31.20 12.09 6.29
CA VAL A 647 -31.88 13.28 6.82
C VAL A 647 -31.12 13.72 8.07
N GLU A 648 -30.35 14.80 7.96
CA GLU A 648 -29.52 15.31 9.05
C GLU A 648 -30.03 16.68 9.50
N PRO A 649 -30.28 16.93 10.80
CA PRO A 649 -30.40 18.31 11.29
C PRO A 649 -29.07 19.02 11.03
N LEU A 650 -29.11 20.23 10.46
CA LEU A 650 -27.92 21.03 10.21
C LEU A 650 -27.33 21.56 11.53
N ASP A 651 -28.21 22.00 12.43
CA ASP A 651 -27.85 22.47 13.76
C ASP A 651 -27.34 21.34 14.69
N THR A 652 -26.24 21.64 15.37
CA THR A 652 -25.62 20.83 16.43
C THR A 652 -26.46 20.68 17.70
N VAL A 653 -27.26 21.69 18.07
CA VAL A 653 -28.08 21.62 19.30
C VAL A 653 -29.28 20.70 19.06
N ALA A 654 -29.95 20.82 17.92
CA ALA A 654 -30.97 19.87 17.46
C ALA A 654 -30.43 18.43 17.41
N ARG A 655 -29.25 18.20 16.81
CA ARG A 655 -28.63 16.86 16.71
C ARG A 655 -28.40 16.21 18.08
N SER A 656 -27.74 16.93 18.99
CA SER A 656 -27.48 16.42 20.36
C SER A 656 -28.76 16.27 21.20
N SER A 657 -29.83 17.02 20.87
CA SER A 657 -31.16 16.84 21.48
C SER A 657 -31.84 15.55 21.01
N LEU A 658 -31.69 15.17 19.73
CA LEU A 658 -32.13 13.87 19.24
C LEU A 658 -31.32 12.72 19.88
N GLU A 659 -30.00 12.85 20.00
CA GLU A 659 -29.14 11.85 20.67
C GLU A 659 -29.60 11.58 22.11
N LYS A 660 -29.83 12.64 22.89
CA LYS A 660 -30.41 12.56 24.25
C LYS A 660 -31.78 11.85 24.26
N SER A 661 -32.64 12.14 23.27
CA SER A 661 -33.97 11.51 23.14
C SER A 661 -33.88 10.01 22.83
N VAL A 662 -32.99 9.60 21.92
CA VAL A 662 -32.74 8.18 21.60
C VAL A 662 -32.16 7.43 22.80
N GLN A 663 -31.23 8.04 23.54
CA GLN A 663 -30.68 7.46 24.77
C GLN A 663 -31.78 7.20 25.81
N LEU A 664 -32.66 8.18 26.06
CA LEU A 664 -33.81 8.02 26.95
C LEU A 664 -34.78 6.94 26.46
N ALA A 665 -35.04 6.84 25.16
CA ALA A 665 -35.91 5.80 24.59
C ALA A 665 -35.33 4.38 24.77
N ILE A 666 -34.00 4.23 24.66
CA ILE A 666 -33.30 2.96 24.95
C ILE A 666 -33.35 2.66 26.44
N GLU A 667 -33.12 3.64 27.31
CA GLU A 667 -33.20 3.48 28.78
C GLU A 667 -34.60 3.06 29.23
N ILE A 668 -35.66 3.67 28.67
CA ILE A 668 -37.06 3.31 28.93
C ILE A 668 -37.35 1.88 28.47
N ARG A 669 -36.89 1.47 27.28
CA ARG A 669 -37.01 0.06 26.83
C ARG A 669 -36.27 -0.90 27.75
N SER A 670 -35.05 -0.59 28.15
CA SER A 670 -34.25 -1.41 29.06
C SER A 670 -34.95 -1.57 30.41
N LYS A 671 -35.41 -0.48 31.03
CA LYS A 671 -36.16 -0.51 32.29
C LYS A 671 -37.50 -1.23 32.17
N SER A 672 -38.17 -1.14 31.02
CA SER A 672 -39.41 -1.89 30.76
C SER A 672 -39.15 -3.39 30.58
N GLN A 673 -38.02 -3.77 29.97
CA GLN A 673 -37.60 -5.17 29.83
C GLN A 673 -37.12 -5.75 31.17
N GLU A 674 -36.39 -4.98 31.97
CA GLU A 674 -36.00 -5.33 33.34
C GLU A 674 -37.24 -5.54 34.23
N ALA A 675 -38.19 -4.61 34.20
CA ALA A 675 -39.43 -4.70 34.98
C ALA A 675 -40.31 -5.89 34.56
N THR A 676 -40.41 -6.20 33.27
CA THR A 676 -41.18 -7.35 32.78
C THR A 676 -40.49 -8.68 33.11
N ALA A 677 -39.17 -8.78 32.93
CA ALA A 677 -38.41 -9.96 33.36
C ALA A 677 -38.49 -10.18 34.87
N LYS A 678 -38.44 -9.10 35.66
CA LYS A 678 -38.65 -9.17 37.12
C LYS A 678 -40.06 -9.63 37.48
N HIS A 679 -41.10 -9.07 36.89
CA HIS A 679 -42.48 -9.51 37.15
C HIS A 679 -42.74 -10.96 36.70
N GLU A 680 -42.04 -11.46 35.67
CA GLU A 680 -42.09 -12.87 35.29
C GLU A 680 -41.36 -13.77 36.31
N ALA A 681 -40.22 -13.33 36.84
CA ALA A 681 -39.54 -14.02 37.95
C ALA A 681 -40.39 -14.01 39.23
N ASP A 682 -40.96 -12.87 39.63
CA ASP A 682 -41.87 -12.73 40.77
C ASP A 682 -43.08 -13.70 40.61
N ARG A 683 -43.64 -13.80 39.39
CA ARG A 683 -44.75 -14.71 39.06
C ARG A 683 -44.36 -16.18 39.21
N LEU A 684 -43.20 -16.57 38.67
CA LEU A 684 -42.68 -17.94 38.76
C LEU A 684 -42.32 -18.32 40.21
N GLU A 685 -41.80 -17.40 41.00
CA GLU A 685 -41.57 -17.61 42.43
C GLU A 685 -42.89 -17.84 43.19
N GLN A 686 -43.92 -17.03 42.94
CA GLN A 686 -45.24 -17.23 43.55
C GLN A 686 -45.92 -18.54 43.09
N GLU A 687 -45.75 -18.95 41.84
CA GLU A 687 -46.24 -20.23 41.33
C GLU A 687 -45.51 -21.41 42.00
N ALA A 688 -44.19 -21.36 42.12
CA ALA A 688 -43.38 -22.37 42.80
C ALA A 688 -43.70 -22.47 44.30
N LEU A 689 -43.84 -21.33 44.99
CA LEU A 689 -44.26 -21.27 46.39
C LEU A 689 -45.69 -21.83 46.57
N GLY A 690 -46.61 -21.50 45.67
CA GLY A 690 -47.98 -22.03 45.67
C GLY A 690 -48.03 -23.54 45.41
N ALA A 691 -47.20 -24.04 44.50
CA ALA A 691 -47.05 -25.48 44.24
C ALA A 691 -46.47 -26.21 45.46
N LEU A 692 -45.41 -25.68 46.08
CA LEU A 692 -44.78 -26.24 47.29
C LEU A 692 -45.74 -26.24 48.48
N GLN A 693 -46.54 -25.19 48.66
CA GLN A 693 -47.60 -25.17 49.69
C GLN A 693 -48.69 -26.21 49.42
N ARG A 694 -49.15 -26.36 48.17
CA ARG A 694 -50.11 -27.41 47.80
C ARG A 694 -49.56 -28.81 48.03
N GLN A 695 -48.31 -29.06 47.66
CA GLN A 695 -47.63 -30.34 47.92
C GLN A 695 -47.55 -30.61 49.42
N LYS A 696 -47.09 -29.65 50.22
CA LYS A 696 -47.03 -29.78 51.68
C LYS A 696 -48.39 -30.07 52.29
N ILE A 697 -49.47 -29.42 51.83
CA ILE A 697 -50.84 -29.69 52.30
C ILE A 697 -51.30 -31.09 51.87
N ALA A 698 -50.90 -31.57 50.68
CA ALA A 698 -51.19 -32.93 50.23
C ALA A 698 -50.45 -33.99 51.06
N ASP A 699 -49.18 -33.74 51.40
CA ASP A 699 -48.35 -34.60 52.28
C ASP A 699 -48.90 -34.62 53.71
N GLU A 700 -49.26 -33.46 54.28
CA GLU A 700 -49.93 -33.36 55.58
C GLU A 700 -51.30 -34.05 55.58
N ALA A 701 -52.09 -33.94 54.50
CA ALA A 701 -53.35 -34.65 54.35
C ALA A 701 -53.18 -36.17 54.14
N ALA A 702 -52.09 -36.62 53.51
CA ALA A 702 -51.75 -38.03 53.40
C ALA A 702 -51.30 -38.60 54.76
N ALA A 703 -50.50 -37.85 55.51
CA ALA A 703 -50.12 -38.18 56.87
C ALA A 703 -51.34 -38.27 57.80
N GLU A 704 -52.28 -37.31 57.74
CA GLU A 704 -53.51 -37.36 58.53
C GLU A 704 -54.49 -38.46 58.08
N LYS A 705 -54.51 -38.86 56.80
CA LYS A 705 -55.23 -40.08 56.37
C LYS A 705 -54.65 -41.35 57.00
N ALA A 706 -53.32 -41.50 56.99
CA ALA A 706 -52.64 -42.63 57.64
C ALA A 706 -52.83 -42.60 59.17
N ARG A 707 -52.78 -41.41 59.77
CA ARG A 707 -53.06 -41.18 61.20
C ARG A 707 -54.50 -41.53 61.56
N ARG A 708 -55.47 -41.17 60.72
CA ARG A 708 -56.88 -41.56 60.90
C ARG A 708 -57.04 -43.07 60.87
N ALA A 709 -56.46 -43.77 59.89
CA ALA A 709 -56.53 -45.23 59.83
C ALA A 709 -55.88 -45.90 61.07
N LEU A 710 -54.77 -45.34 61.57
CA LEU A 710 -54.14 -45.78 62.82
C LEU A 710 -55.03 -45.50 64.05
N ILE A 711 -55.73 -44.37 64.10
CA ILE A 711 -56.67 -44.04 65.18
C ILE A 711 -57.91 -44.93 65.11
N GLU A 712 -58.44 -45.23 63.92
CA GLU A 712 -59.57 -46.15 63.72
C GLU A 712 -59.18 -47.57 64.20
N ALA A 713 -58.00 -48.07 63.81
CA ALA A 713 -57.47 -49.33 64.33
C ALA A 713 -57.21 -49.32 65.85
N GLN A 714 -56.79 -48.19 66.43
CA GLN A 714 -56.66 -48.03 67.89
C GLN A 714 -58.01 -48.02 68.60
N VAL A 715 -59.04 -47.43 68.00
CA VAL A 715 -60.42 -47.43 68.53
C VAL A 715 -61.04 -48.82 68.42
N GLU A 716 -60.82 -49.55 67.33
CA GLU A 716 -61.22 -50.96 67.22
C GLU A 716 -60.51 -51.83 68.25
N LEU A 717 -59.19 -51.69 68.42
CA LEU A 717 -58.42 -52.41 69.44
C LEU A 717 -58.93 -52.09 70.86
N ALA A 718 -59.17 -50.81 71.16
CA ALA A 718 -59.73 -50.40 72.45
C ALA A 718 -61.18 -50.87 72.65
N ALA A 719 -61.99 -50.97 71.59
CA ALA A 719 -63.34 -51.53 71.66
C ALA A 719 -63.30 -53.05 71.93
N VAL A 720 -62.40 -53.78 71.27
CA VAL A 720 -62.15 -55.22 71.51
C VAL A 720 -61.59 -55.43 72.91
N GLU A 721 -60.67 -54.59 73.39
CA GLU A 721 -60.14 -54.68 74.75
C GLU A 721 -61.23 -54.42 75.80
N ASN A 722 -62.01 -53.34 75.67
CA ASN A 722 -63.11 -53.04 76.59
C ASN A 722 -64.19 -54.13 76.56
N ALA A 723 -64.55 -54.64 75.39
CA ALA A 723 -65.48 -55.77 75.26
C ALA A 723 -64.91 -57.05 75.89
N GLY A 724 -63.61 -57.32 75.71
CA GLY A 724 -62.90 -58.43 76.34
C GLY A 724 -62.87 -58.34 77.86
N GLN A 725 -62.47 -57.18 78.41
CA GLN A 725 -62.49 -56.91 79.86
C GLN A 725 -63.91 -57.01 80.44
N ALA A 726 -64.91 -56.45 79.76
CA ALA A 726 -66.31 -56.50 80.19
C ALA A 726 -66.86 -57.93 80.15
N LYS A 727 -66.60 -58.68 79.08
CA LYS A 727 -67.00 -60.09 78.94
C LYS A 727 -66.31 -60.97 79.98
N ALA A 728 -65.00 -60.81 80.21
CA ALA A 728 -64.27 -61.54 81.24
C ALA A 728 -64.82 -61.26 82.65
N LYS A 729 -65.09 -59.98 82.99
CA LYS A 729 -65.72 -59.60 84.26
C LYS A 729 -67.15 -60.14 84.39
N ALA A 730 -67.94 -60.14 83.32
CA ALA A 730 -69.30 -60.68 83.31
C ALA A 730 -69.32 -62.20 83.46
N GLN A 731 -68.46 -62.93 82.73
CA GLN A 731 -68.33 -64.39 82.86
C GLN A 731 -67.80 -64.78 84.25
N GLY A 732 -66.78 -64.08 84.76
CA GLY A 732 -66.28 -64.31 86.13
C GLY A 732 -67.34 -64.04 87.21
N ARG A 733 -68.18 -63.01 87.06
CA ARG A 733 -69.28 -62.73 87.99
C ARG A 733 -70.43 -63.75 87.87
N ALA A 734 -70.76 -64.20 86.66
CA ALA A 734 -71.77 -65.24 86.45
C ALA A 734 -71.33 -66.58 87.04
N GLU A 735 -70.06 -66.96 86.86
CA GLU A 735 -69.51 -68.19 87.42
C GLU A 735 -69.36 -68.12 88.95
N ALA A 736 -68.96 -66.96 89.50
CA ALA A 736 -68.99 -66.74 90.94
C ALA A 736 -70.41 -66.90 91.52
N ALA A 737 -71.43 -66.32 90.86
CA ALA A 737 -72.82 -66.46 91.27
C ALA A 737 -73.36 -67.90 91.12
N ARG A 738 -72.85 -68.69 90.15
CA ARG A 738 -73.15 -70.12 90.01
C ARG A 738 -72.62 -70.91 91.21
N ILE A 739 -71.35 -70.70 91.57
CA ILE A 739 -70.69 -71.34 92.72
C ILE A 739 -71.35 -70.90 94.04
N GLU A 740 -71.70 -69.63 94.18
CA GLU A 740 -72.41 -69.08 95.33
C GLU A 740 -73.80 -69.73 95.48
N GLY A 741 -74.60 -69.82 94.41
CA GLY A 741 -75.90 -70.49 94.42
C GLY A 741 -75.83 -72.00 94.70
N GLU A 742 -74.82 -72.70 94.16
CA GLU A 742 -74.57 -74.12 94.48
C GLU A 742 -74.19 -74.30 95.95
N SER A 743 -73.34 -73.42 96.49
CA SER A 743 -72.95 -73.39 97.91
C SER A 743 -74.13 -73.04 98.83
N GLU A 744 -75.01 -72.13 98.42
CA GLU A 744 -76.25 -71.81 99.13
C GLU A 744 -77.17 -73.04 99.21
N ILE A 745 -77.36 -73.77 98.10
CA ILE A 745 -78.18 -74.99 98.06
C ILE A 745 -77.62 -76.06 98.99
N GLU A 746 -76.30 -76.31 99.03
CA GLU A 746 -75.71 -77.26 99.97
C GLU A 746 -75.82 -76.79 101.42
N SER A 747 -75.52 -75.51 101.69
CA SER A 747 -75.67 -74.96 103.04
C SER A 747 -77.12 -74.91 103.53
N ALA A 748 -78.10 -74.86 102.62
CA ALA A 748 -79.52 -74.96 102.91
C ALA A 748 -79.95 -76.40 103.23
N LYS A 749 -79.41 -77.41 102.53
CA LYS A 749 -79.58 -78.83 102.90
C LYS A 749 -79.02 -79.10 104.30
N MET A 750 -77.77 -78.69 104.55
CA MET A 750 -77.13 -78.87 105.86
C MET A 750 -77.90 -78.14 106.99
N ARG A 751 -78.44 -76.94 106.71
CA ARG A 751 -79.32 -76.23 107.66
C ARG A 751 -80.66 -76.94 107.88
N ALA A 752 -81.25 -77.53 106.84
CA ALA A 752 -82.50 -78.30 106.96
C ALA A 752 -82.29 -79.60 107.76
N GLU A 753 -81.17 -80.31 107.55
CA GLU A 753 -80.80 -81.48 108.34
C GLU A 753 -80.52 -81.12 109.81
N ALA A 754 -79.78 -80.04 110.07
CA ALA A 754 -79.56 -79.53 111.42
C ALA A 754 -80.88 -79.12 112.11
N ALA A 755 -81.76 -78.38 111.42
CA ALA A 755 -83.06 -77.98 111.93
C ALA A 755 -83.99 -79.17 112.20
N LYS A 756 -83.87 -80.25 111.40
CA LYS A 756 -84.57 -81.50 111.67
C LYS A 756 -84.04 -82.17 112.95
N ILE A 757 -82.72 -82.28 113.12
CA ILE A 757 -82.12 -82.87 114.32
C ILE A 757 -82.53 -82.08 115.58
N THR A 758 -82.58 -80.75 115.53
CA THR A 758 -83.04 -79.94 116.68
C THR A 758 -84.53 -80.11 116.95
N THR A 759 -85.38 -80.17 115.92
CA THR A 759 -86.84 -80.32 116.11
C THR A 759 -87.24 -81.74 116.55
N ASP A 760 -86.60 -82.77 116.01
CA ASP A 760 -86.74 -84.16 116.50
C ASP A 760 -86.34 -84.22 118.00
N GLY A 761 -85.24 -83.56 118.39
CA GLY A 761 -84.79 -83.47 119.79
C GLY A 761 -85.72 -82.65 120.71
N GLU A 762 -86.36 -81.59 120.21
CA GLU A 762 -87.37 -80.83 120.97
C GLU A 762 -88.64 -81.65 121.24
N VAL A 763 -89.09 -82.46 120.27
CA VAL A 763 -90.22 -83.38 120.43
C VAL A 763 -89.87 -84.47 121.45
N ASP A 764 -88.64 -85.02 121.37
CA ASP A 764 -88.16 -86.05 122.28
C ASP A 764 -87.96 -85.53 123.73
N CYS A 765 -87.76 -84.20 123.90
CA CYS A 765 -87.77 -83.55 125.21
C CYS A 765 -89.21 -83.29 125.73
N LYS A 766 -90.12 -82.82 124.88
CA LYS A 766 -91.51 -82.54 125.26
C LYS A 766 -92.28 -83.79 125.67
N THR A 767 -92.21 -84.86 124.89
CA THR A 767 -92.86 -86.14 125.21
C THR A 767 -92.52 -86.65 126.61
N LYS A 768 -91.23 -86.65 126.99
CA LYS A 768 -90.78 -87.06 128.34
C LYS A 768 -91.24 -86.11 129.45
N LEU A 769 -91.44 -84.83 129.14
CA LEU A 769 -91.93 -83.82 130.10
C LEU A 769 -93.45 -83.95 130.30
N ASP A 770 -94.20 -84.13 129.22
CA ASP A 770 -95.65 -84.38 129.23
C ASP A 770 -95.98 -85.71 129.93
N GLU A 771 -95.16 -86.77 129.73
CA GLU A 771 -95.26 -88.04 130.46
C GLU A 771 -95.06 -87.86 131.98
N ALA A 772 -94.08 -87.05 132.39
CA ALA A 772 -93.80 -86.76 133.80
C ALA A 772 -94.90 -85.90 134.45
N GLU A 773 -95.44 -84.91 133.73
CA GLU A 773 -96.56 -84.10 134.22
C GLU A 773 -97.84 -84.94 134.35
N LEU A 774 -98.11 -85.85 133.40
CA LEU A 774 -99.22 -86.81 133.50
C LEU A 774 -99.10 -87.71 134.74
N GLN A 775 -97.91 -88.27 135.01
CA GLN A 775 -97.67 -89.08 136.21
C GLN A 775 -97.95 -88.29 137.49
N TYR A 776 -97.37 -87.10 137.62
CA TYR A 776 -97.60 -86.20 138.77
C TYR A 776 -99.08 -85.85 138.96
N LEU A 777 -99.80 -85.56 137.86
CA LEU A 777 -101.23 -85.27 137.91
C LEU A 777 -102.07 -86.49 138.34
N THR A 778 -101.71 -87.71 137.91
CA THR A 778 -102.39 -88.93 138.37
C THR A 778 -102.21 -89.18 139.88
N GLU A 779 -100.98 -89.10 140.39
CA GLU A 779 -100.69 -89.27 141.83
C GLU A 779 -101.42 -88.21 142.68
N LYS A 780 -101.37 -86.94 142.25
CA LYS A 780 -102.04 -85.82 142.91
C LYS A 780 -103.57 -86.01 142.96
N ASN A 781 -104.16 -86.53 141.90
CA ASN A 781 -105.60 -86.81 141.86
C ASN A 781 -105.98 -87.99 142.79
N GLU A 782 -105.18 -89.06 142.87
CA GLU A 782 -105.40 -90.13 143.85
C GLU A 782 -105.37 -89.61 145.29
N VAL A 783 -104.40 -88.76 145.63
CA VAL A 783 -104.29 -88.17 146.98
C VAL A 783 -105.50 -87.30 147.31
N ALA A 784 -105.98 -86.50 146.35
CA ALA A 784 -107.19 -85.69 146.51
C ALA A 784 -108.45 -86.55 146.73
N VAL A 785 -108.61 -87.66 146.00
CA VAL A 785 -109.72 -88.60 146.20
C VAL A 785 -109.66 -89.22 147.60
N LYS A 786 -108.50 -89.73 148.04
CA LYS A 786 -108.30 -90.34 149.37
C LYS A 786 -108.68 -89.38 150.49
N TYR A 787 -108.20 -88.13 150.43
CA TYR A 787 -108.54 -87.08 151.41
C TYR A 787 -110.05 -86.79 151.46
N HIS A 788 -110.73 -86.71 150.31
CA HIS A 788 -112.17 -86.46 150.28
C HIS A 788 -113.01 -87.64 150.77
N THR A 789 -112.58 -88.89 150.57
CA THR A 789 -113.25 -90.06 151.18
C THR A 789 -113.09 -90.08 152.70
N GLU A 790 -111.88 -89.87 153.22
CA GLU A 790 -111.62 -89.83 154.67
C GLU A 790 -112.41 -88.71 155.36
N ALA A 791 -112.48 -87.52 154.76
CA ALA A 791 -113.26 -86.40 155.28
C ALA A 791 -114.77 -86.70 155.31
N ALA A 792 -115.30 -87.38 154.29
CA ALA A 792 -116.71 -87.76 154.23
C ALA A 792 -117.08 -88.80 155.30
N ASP A 793 -116.25 -89.83 155.50
CA ASP A 793 -116.46 -90.86 156.54
C ASP A 793 -116.49 -90.25 157.95
N ILE A 794 -115.60 -89.28 158.23
CA ILE A 794 -115.59 -88.54 159.50
C ILE A 794 -116.89 -87.74 159.72
N GLU A 795 -117.40 -87.07 158.68
CA GLU A 795 -118.62 -86.25 158.81
C GLU A 795 -119.89 -87.13 158.92
N VAL A 796 -119.95 -88.26 158.21
CA VAL A 796 -121.00 -89.28 158.40
C VAL A 796 -120.99 -89.82 159.82
N GLY A 797 -119.82 -90.19 160.35
CA GLY A 797 -119.67 -90.66 161.74
C GLY A 797 -120.14 -89.61 162.76
N ARG A 798 -119.78 -88.34 162.58
CA ARG A 798 -120.24 -87.23 163.43
C ARG A 798 -121.76 -87.07 163.38
N PHE A 799 -122.37 -87.16 162.21
CA PHE A 799 -123.82 -87.04 162.04
C PHE A 799 -124.56 -88.23 162.68
N GLN A 800 -124.05 -89.45 162.51
CA GLN A 800 -124.66 -90.66 163.08
C GLN A 800 -124.67 -90.64 164.61
N ALA A 801 -123.58 -90.19 165.25
CA ALA A 801 -123.53 -89.98 166.69
C ALA A 801 -124.51 -88.88 167.17
N MET A 802 -124.63 -87.79 166.41
CA MET A 802 -125.55 -86.69 166.72
C MET A 802 -127.03 -87.11 166.68
N VAL A 803 -127.42 -87.97 165.73
CA VAL A 803 -128.78 -88.53 165.65
C VAL A 803 -129.06 -89.50 166.79
N GLN A 804 -128.10 -90.36 167.15
CA GLN A 804 -128.26 -91.30 168.28
C GLN A 804 -128.43 -90.59 169.63
N ALA A 805 -127.73 -89.48 169.85
CA ALA A 805 -127.76 -88.74 171.12
C ALA A 805 -129.11 -88.06 171.43
N ILE A 806 -129.92 -87.75 170.40
CA ILE A 806 -131.21 -87.05 170.57
C ILE A 806 -132.36 -88.03 170.82
N GLY A 807 -132.32 -89.22 170.20
CA GLY A 807 -133.35 -90.26 170.35
C GLY A 807 -134.61 -90.05 169.49
N PRO A 808 -135.26 -91.13 169.01
CA PRO A 808 -136.35 -91.05 168.04
C PRO A 808 -137.65 -90.46 168.61
N ASP A 809 -138.05 -90.86 169.82
CA ASP A 809 -139.30 -90.41 170.44
C ASP A 809 -139.22 -88.92 170.87
N THR A 810 -138.02 -88.44 171.18
CA THR A 810 -137.73 -87.02 171.40
C THR A 810 -137.95 -86.21 170.12
N LEU A 811 -137.51 -86.73 168.97
CA LEU A 811 -137.78 -86.10 167.67
C LEU A 811 -139.28 -86.13 167.30
N ALA A 812 -139.99 -87.21 167.64
CA ALA A 812 -141.44 -87.31 167.42
C ALA A 812 -142.27 -86.32 168.26
N SER A 813 -141.85 -86.07 169.50
CA SER A 813 -142.49 -85.08 170.39
C SER A 813 -142.12 -83.63 170.02
N ILE A 814 -140.88 -83.38 169.60
CA ILE A 814 -140.46 -82.09 169.01
C ILE A 814 -141.25 -81.78 167.72
N ALA A 815 -141.66 -82.80 166.96
CA ALA A 815 -142.45 -82.66 165.74
C ALA A 815 -143.98 -82.47 165.94
N THR A 816 -144.50 -82.60 167.17
CA THR A 816 -145.95 -82.51 167.46
C THR A 816 -146.36 -81.36 168.40
N ALA A 817 -145.40 -80.64 168.98
CA ALA A 817 -145.67 -79.40 169.70
C ALA A 817 -146.14 -78.27 168.76
N GLY A 818 -147.06 -77.42 169.22
CA GLY A 818 -147.54 -76.25 168.47
C GLY A 818 -146.41 -75.28 168.08
N SER A 819 -146.59 -74.57 166.97
CA SER A 819 -145.53 -73.94 166.16
C SER A 819 -144.46 -73.11 166.90
N ASP A 820 -144.80 -72.50 168.03
CA ASP A 820 -143.89 -71.66 168.82
C ASP A 820 -142.74 -72.43 169.48
N GLN A 821 -142.90 -73.71 169.81
CA GLN A 821 -141.84 -74.45 170.54
C GLN A 821 -140.72 -74.96 169.62
N ALA A 822 -141.03 -75.29 168.36
CA ALA A 822 -140.04 -75.75 167.39
C ALA A 822 -138.96 -74.68 167.10
N GLN A 823 -139.34 -73.40 167.03
CA GLN A 823 -138.39 -72.31 166.74
C GLN A 823 -137.37 -72.04 167.86
N LYS A 824 -137.61 -72.46 169.11
CA LYS A 824 -136.67 -72.21 170.23
C LYS A 824 -135.56 -73.26 170.32
N LEU A 825 -135.88 -74.55 170.15
CA LEU A 825 -134.86 -75.62 170.20
C LEU A 825 -133.87 -75.53 169.03
N LEU A 826 -134.32 -75.05 167.86
CA LEU A 826 -133.43 -74.74 166.74
C LEU A 826 -132.40 -73.63 167.05
N GLY A 827 -132.57 -72.81 168.10
CA GLY A 827 -131.54 -71.86 168.53
C GLY A 827 -130.42 -72.46 169.37
N CYS A 828 -130.72 -73.47 170.20
CA CYS A 828 -129.77 -74.03 171.17
C CYS A 828 -128.67 -74.91 170.54
N LEU A 829 -128.87 -75.38 169.31
CA LEU A 829 -127.90 -76.19 168.55
C LEU A 829 -126.72 -75.39 167.97
N GLY A 830 -126.56 -74.12 168.33
CA GLY A 830 -125.50 -73.25 167.78
C GLY A 830 -125.79 -72.74 166.36
N LEU A 831 -127.01 -72.94 165.85
CA LEU A 831 -127.47 -72.37 164.59
C LEU A 831 -127.58 -70.84 164.71
N GLN A 832 -126.80 -70.12 163.90
CA GLN A 832 -127.22 -68.82 163.39
C GLN A 832 -127.61 -69.00 161.92
N SER A 833 -128.89 -68.72 161.61
CA SER A 833 -129.41 -68.75 160.24
C SER A 833 -128.73 -67.64 159.43
N SER A 834 -127.86 -68.04 158.50
CA SER A 834 -126.95 -67.11 157.81
C SER A 834 -127.63 -66.24 156.75
N LEU A 835 -126.89 -65.22 156.28
CA LEU A 835 -127.24 -64.42 155.13
C LEU A 835 -126.04 -64.33 154.17
N ILE A 836 -126.21 -64.84 152.95
CA ILE A 836 -125.36 -64.60 151.78
C ILE A 836 -126.33 -64.45 150.59
N THR A 837 -126.09 -63.51 149.67
CA THR A 837 -127.17 -62.78 148.97
C THR A 837 -127.51 -63.23 147.54
N ASN A 838 -128.68 -62.79 147.05
CA ASN A 838 -129.25 -62.93 145.70
C ASN A 838 -129.31 -64.37 145.10
N GLY A 839 -130.45 -65.07 145.03
CA GLY A 839 -131.82 -64.72 145.41
C GLY A 839 -132.85 -64.98 144.29
N THR A 840 -132.90 -66.20 143.73
CA THR A 840 -133.89 -66.61 142.70
C THR A 840 -133.92 -68.13 142.51
N LYS A 841 -133.85 -68.94 143.58
CA LYS A 841 -134.97 -69.17 144.51
C LYS A 841 -134.53 -69.15 145.99
N PRO A 842 -135.46 -68.95 146.94
CA PRO A 842 -135.16 -69.02 148.38
C PRO A 842 -134.97 -70.48 148.82
N VAL A 843 -133.73 -70.85 149.19
CA VAL A 843 -133.38 -72.18 149.70
C VAL A 843 -133.28 -72.11 151.22
N ASN A 844 -134.12 -72.86 151.92
CA ASN A 844 -134.21 -72.82 153.38
C ASN A 844 -133.07 -73.67 154.01
N LEU A 845 -132.30 -73.11 154.93
CA LEU A 845 -131.01 -73.67 155.40
C LEU A 845 -131.10 -74.96 156.26
N LEU A 846 -132.24 -75.63 156.27
CA LEU A 846 -132.41 -77.01 156.73
C LEU A 846 -132.37 -78.04 155.59
N SER A 847 -132.42 -77.62 154.31
CA SER A 847 -132.51 -78.52 153.16
C SER A 847 -131.16 -79.00 152.60
N THR A 848 -130.25 -79.42 153.49
CA THR A 848 -129.07 -80.21 153.10
C THR A 848 -129.53 -81.63 152.74
N ALA A 849 -129.63 -81.94 151.44
CA ALA A 849 -129.89 -83.31 150.96
C ALA A 849 -129.58 -83.57 149.47
N HIS A 850 -129.83 -82.61 148.57
CA HIS A 850 -130.37 -82.96 147.24
C HIS A 850 -129.44 -82.79 146.01
N GLY A 851 -128.13 -83.07 146.13
CA GLY A 851 -127.15 -82.95 145.03
C GLY A 851 -126.53 -81.55 144.92
N LEU A 852 -125.22 -81.28 144.90
CA LEU A 852 -123.98 -82.08 144.68
C LEU A 852 -123.85 -82.69 143.26
N ILE A 853 -122.67 -82.43 142.62
CA ILE A 853 -122.17 -82.84 141.25
C ILE A 853 -122.63 -81.93 140.06
N GLY A 854 -121.82 -81.20 139.22
CA GLY A 854 -120.37 -80.77 139.11
C GLY A 854 -119.95 -80.03 137.75
N GLN A 855 -118.84 -79.20 137.62
CA GLN A 855 -118.32 -78.44 136.37
C GLN A 855 -116.87 -77.69 136.37
N LEU A 856 -116.16 -77.23 135.22
CA LEU A 856 -114.80 -76.46 135.03
C LEU A 856 -114.45 -75.82 133.55
N SER A 857 -113.35 -75.18 132.93
CA SER A 857 -111.84 -74.73 133.01
C SER A 857 -111.27 -73.60 131.95
N ARG A 858 -109.92 -73.24 131.67
CA ARG A 858 -109.31 -72.11 130.74
C ARG A 858 -107.71 -71.92 130.41
N GLY A 859 -107.17 -71.05 129.44
CA GLY A 859 -105.68 -70.60 129.18
C GLY A 859 -105.17 -69.70 127.90
N GLN A 860 -103.91 -69.06 127.76
CA GLN A 860 -103.28 -68.23 126.57
C GLN A 860 -101.75 -67.61 126.58
N ALA A 861 -101.07 -67.01 125.48
CA ALA A 861 -99.61 -66.43 125.36
C ALA A 861 -99.09 -65.49 124.10
N ALA A 862 -97.84 -64.82 124.02
CA ALA A 862 -97.20 -63.92 122.87
C ALA A 862 -95.63 -63.40 122.88
N GLY A 863 -94.99 -62.66 121.85
CA GLY A 863 -93.55 -62.03 121.78
C GLY A 863 -92.92 -61.20 120.51
N ASP A 864 -91.69 -60.51 120.49
CA ASP A 864 -90.97 -59.64 119.37
C ASP A 864 -89.41 -59.12 119.52
N LEU A 865 -88.58 -58.63 118.48
CA LEU A 865 -87.18 -57.90 118.52
C LEU A 865 -86.43 -57.23 117.22
N ARG A 866 -85.28 -56.40 117.27
CA ARG A 866 -84.59 -55.44 116.20
C ARG A 866 -83.02 -55.03 116.45
N LEU A 867 -82.04 -54.21 115.83
CA LEU A 867 -81.66 -53.26 114.65
C LEU A 867 -80.12 -52.63 114.62
N LEU A 868 -79.41 -52.08 113.53
CA LEU A 868 -78.09 -51.19 113.44
C LEU A 868 -77.63 -50.59 111.98
N ASP A 869 -76.51 -49.89 111.45
CA ASP A 869 -75.04 -49.39 111.68
C ASP A 869 -74.39 -48.19 110.73
N GLU A 870 -73.03 -47.93 110.48
CA GLU A 870 -72.24 -46.74 109.77
C GLU A 870 -71.36 -46.99 108.42
N ALA A 871 -70.28 -46.34 107.79
CA ALA A 871 -69.16 -45.26 107.84
C ALA A 871 -68.42 -44.97 106.39
N ARG A 872 -67.33 -44.21 105.93
CA ARG A 872 -66.34 -42.99 106.12
C ARG A 872 -65.30 -42.82 104.87
N GLU A 873 -64.31 -41.90 104.49
CA GLU A 873 -63.66 -40.52 104.74
C GLU A 873 -62.64 -39.92 103.59
N THR A 874 -61.73 -38.87 103.75
CA THR A 874 -61.03 -37.98 102.66
C THR A 874 -59.58 -37.29 102.89
N LYS A 875 -58.84 -36.52 101.95
CA LYS A 875 -57.71 -35.42 102.09
C LYS A 875 -56.91 -34.81 100.77
N ASP A 876 -55.83 -33.91 100.80
CA ASP A 876 -55.26 -32.92 99.70
C ASP A 876 -53.66 -32.58 99.48
N THR A 877 -53.15 -31.78 98.43
CA THR A 877 -51.92 -30.82 98.32
C THR A 877 -51.58 -30.07 96.95
N LYS A 878 -50.86 -28.89 96.91
CA LYS A 878 -50.71 -28.00 95.69
C LYS A 878 -49.47 -27.02 95.45
N THR A 879 -48.19 -27.32 95.76
CA THR A 879 -47.11 -26.27 95.74
C THR A 879 -45.72 -26.66 95.19
N MET A 880 -45.37 -26.36 93.90
CA MET A 880 -43.93 -26.32 93.48
C MET A 880 -43.59 -25.56 92.15
N LYS A 881 -44.38 -25.70 91.08
CA LYS A 881 -43.95 -25.31 89.70
C LYS A 881 -43.79 -23.80 89.40
N LYS A 882 -43.96 -22.91 90.39
CA LYS A 882 -43.97 -21.44 90.20
C LYS A 882 -42.58 -20.76 90.36
N TRP A 883 -41.53 -21.53 90.66
CA TRP A 883 -40.20 -21.01 91.04
C TRP A 883 -39.20 -20.88 89.88
N PHE A 884 -39.05 -21.92 89.05
CA PHE A 884 -37.86 -22.09 88.20
C PHE A 884 -37.71 -21.13 87.01
N ARG A 885 -38.81 -20.68 86.38
CA ARG A 885 -38.74 -19.95 85.08
C ARG A 885 -38.37 -18.45 85.19
N ARG A 886 -37.99 -17.95 86.37
CA ARG A 886 -37.77 -16.50 86.63
C ARG A 886 -36.29 -16.06 86.65
N GLN A 887 -35.31 -16.97 86.60
CA GLN A 887 -33.93 -16.68 87.01
C GLN A 887 -32.86 -16.47 85.92
N LEU A 888 -33.13 -16.72 84.62
CA LEU A 888 -32.07 -16.65 83.59
C LEU A 888 -32.17 -15.45 82.61
N LYS A 889 -33.11 -14.52 82.79
CA LYS A 889 -33.47 -13.54 81.74
C LYS A 889 -32.98 -12.09 81.93
N ASN A 890 -32.14 -11.79 82.93
CA ASN A 890 -31.55 -10.45 83.12
C ASN A 890 -30.31 -10.45 84.07
N ALA A 891 -29.09 -10.55 83.53
CA ALA A 891 -27.85 -10.19 84.24
C ALA A 891 -26.69 -9.95 83.25
N LYS A 892 -26.07 -8.75 83.29
CA LYS A 892 -24.96 -8.27 82.41
C LYS A 892 -25.31 -8.26 80.91
N LYS A 893 -25.44 -7.15 80.18
CA LYS A 893 -25.16 -5.72 80.41
C LYS A 893 -23.69 -5.34 80.69
N ASP A 894 -23.14 -4.65 79.68
CA ASP A 894 -22.09 -3.61 79.70
C ASP A 894 -20.58 -3.92 79.93
N ARG A 895 -19.82 -3.31 79.00
CA ARG A 895 -18.56 -2.53 79.15
C ARG A 895 -17.18 -3.19 78.99
N ARG A 896 -16.56 -2.85 77.84
CA ARG A 896 -15.28 -2.14 77.68
C ARG A 896 -14.10 -2.50 78.61
N LYS A 897 -13.06 -3.13 78.03
CA LYS A 897 -11.67 -2.61 77.90
C LYS A 897 -10.95 -3.49 76.83
N LYS A 898 -10.14 -3.01 75.87
CA LYS A 898 -8.96 -2.10 75.83
C LYS A 898 -7.66 -2.75 76.38
N PHE A 899 -6.68 -2.99 75.47
CA PHE A 899 -5.28 -3.41 75.71
C PHE A 899 -5.13 -4.76 76.46
N THR A 900 -4.21 -5.67 76.14
CA THR A 900 -2.83 -5.62 75.61
C THR A 900 -2.64 -6.63 74.45
N SER A 901 -1.68 -6.54 73.52
CA SER A 901 -0.22 -6.79 73.62
C SER A 901 0.14 -8.07 74.42
N SER A 902 1.13 -8.87 74.04
CA SER A 902 2.26 -8.66 73.10
C SER A 902 2.81 -9.98 72.52
N SER A 903 3.89 -9.89 71.73
CA SER A 903 5.09 -10.77 71.69
C SER A 903 4.98 -12.26 72.07
N SER A 904 5.65 -13.21 71.41
CA SER A 904 6.54 -13.22 70.23
C SER A 904 7.02 -14.68 70.04
N SER A 905 7.79 -14.96 68.98
CA SER A 905 8.89 -15.96 68.94
C SER A 905 8.64 -17.45 69.31
N SER A 906 9.18 -18.44 68.59
CA SER A 906 9.91 -18.46 67.32
C SER A 906 10.23 -19.92 66.91
N LEU A 907 10.74 -20.08 65.68
CA LEU A 907 11.69 -21.13 65.23
C LEU A 907 11.23 -22.58 65.01
N SER A 908 11.84 -23.14 63.96
CA SER A 908 12.06 -24.56 63.62
C SER A 908 10.86 -25.46 63.26
N SER A 909 10.94 -26.30 62.22
CA SER A 909 11.92 -26.35 61.10
C SER A 909 11.47 -27.31 59.99
N THR A 910 11.87 -27.02 58.73
CA THR A 910 12.12 -27.98 57.61
C THR A 910 11.06 -29.06 57.34
N SER A 911 10.46 -29.11 56.14
CA SER A 911 11.16 -29.62 54.94
C SER A 911 10.28 -29.55 53.68
N SER A 912 10.92 -29.42 52.49
CA SER A 912 10.41 -29.70 51.12
C SER A 912 9.11 -29.05 50.62
N SER A 913 8.97 -28.60 49.36
CA SER A 913 9.94 -28.36 48.27
C SER A 913 9.20 -27.69 47.09
N GLU A 914 9.77 -26.61 46.50
CA GLU A 914 9.55 -26.06 45.13
C GLU A 914 8.09 -25.70 44.69
N ALA A 915 7.75 -24.45 44.29
CA ALA A 915 8.22 -23.61 43.17
C ALA A 915 7.65 -24.07 41.80
N GLU A 916 7.06 -23.25 40.91
CA GLU A 916 6.66 -21.81 40.81
C GLU A 916 5.28 -21.75 40.05
N ILE A 917 4.34 -20.78 40.15
CA ILE A 917 4.26 -19.38 39.64
C ILE A 917 4.84 -19.16 38.20
N PRO A 918 4.37 -18.20 37.35
CA PRO A 918 3.35 -17.16 37.56
C PRO A 918 2.31 -16.98 36.42
N GLU A 919 1.31 -16.08 36.62
CA GLU A 919 1.16 -14.83 35.82
C GLU A 919 0.09 -13.87 36.43
N GLU A 920 0.07 -12.62 35.95
CA GLU A 920 -0.90 -11.53 36.20
C GLU A 920 -1.23 -11.10 37.65
N LEU A 921 -0.39 -10.24 38.25
CA LEU A 921 -0.80 -9.35 39.37
C LEU A 921 0.11 -8.10 39.56
N GLU A 922 0.35 -7.32 38.49
CA GLU A 922 1.37 -6.25 38.52
C GLU A 922 0.83 -4.79 38.66
N GLU A 923 -0.44 -4.51 38.33
CA GLU A 923 -0.98 -3.14 38.25
C GLU A 923 -1.73 -2.64 39.50
N TRP A 924 -1.13 -2.74 40.70
CA TRP A 924 -1.75 -2.12 41.91
C TRP A 924 -0.82 -1.35 42.87
N ILE A 925 0.50 -1.28 42.63
CA ILE A 925 1.42 -0.51 43.50
C ILE A 925 2.45 0.27 42.67
N LYS A 926 2.04 1.38 42.04
CA LYS A 926 2.94 2.41 41.48
C LYS A 926 2.30 3.80 41.26
N GLY A 927 1.37 4.18 42.14
CA GLY A 927 0.93 5.57 42.30
C GLY A 927 1.73 6.26 43.42
N LEU A 928 1.99 7.56 43.27
CA LEU A 928 2.94 8.38 44.05
C LEU A 928 4.43 8.02 43.75
N GLU A 929 5.33 8.94 43.44
CA GLU A 929 5.23 10.40 43.20
C GLU A 929 6.50 10.88 42.48
N VAL A 930 6.47 12.09 41.86
CA VAL A 930 7.58 13.04 41.54
C VAL A 930 7.31 13.82 40.24
N GLU A 931 7.79 15.06 40.20
CA GLU A 931 7.37 16.17 39.33
C GLU A 931 8.34 16.54 38.19
N LEU A 932 7.81 17.36 37.27
CA LEU A 932 8.45 18.40 36.44
C LEU A 932 9.30 18.03 35.19
N GLU A 933 8.78 18.51 34.04
CA GLU A 933 9.50 19.09 32.88
C GLU A 933 10.36 18.18 31.96
N LYS A 934 10.46 18.39 30.64
CA LYS A 934 10.01 19.51 29.78
C LYS A 934 9.85 19.08 28.31
N ASN A 935 8.85 19.63 27.60
CA ASN A 935 8.73 19.86 26.14
C ASN A 935 8.84 18.62 25.18
N GLU A 936 8.19 18.56 24.02
CA GLU A 936 7.23 19.44 23.32
C GLU A 936 6.47 18.67 22.22
N GLN A 937 5.35 19.21 21.69
CA GLN A 937 4.73 18.92 20.37
C GLN A 937 4.29 17.45 20.08
N HIS A 938 3.06 17.09 19.69
CA HIS A 938 1.98 17.80 18.97
C HIS A 938 0.57 17.23 19.29
N LEU A 939 -0.48 18.04 19.06
CA LEU A 939 -1.92 17.71 19.06
C LEU A 939 -2.39 17.14 17.67
N PRO A 940 -3.64 16.61 17.44
CA PRO A 940 -4.92 16.98 18.10
C PRO A 940 -6.09 15.95 18.31
N ARG A 941 -6.92 16.25 19.33
CA ARG A 941 -8.41 16.18 19.41
C ARG A 941 -9.21 14.85 19.36
N ASN A 942 -9.76 14.45 20.51
CA ASN A 942 -11.16 14.68 20.97
C ASN A 942 -12.32 14.56 19.94
N SER A 943 -13.49 13.92 20.16
CA SER A 943 -14.27 13.45 21.34
C SER A 943 -14.68 14.52 22.38
N SER A 944 -15.94 14.72 22.79
CA SER A 944 -17.25 14.07 22.52
C SER A 944 -18.38 14.97 23.08
N PRO A 945 -19.68 14.74 22.78
CA PRO A 945 -20.80 15.51 23.34
C PRO A 945 -21.29 14.93 24.71
N PRO A 946 -22.33 15.49 25.37
CA PRO A 946 -22.40 16.89 25.81
C PRO A 946 -22.96 17.10 27.25
N LEU A 947 -22.53 18.17 27.91
CA LEU A 947 -23.24 18.86 29.01
C LEU A 947 -22.84 20.34 28.92
N SER A 948 -23.74 21.34 28.93
CA SER A 948 -25.21 21.29 28.99
C SER A 948 -25.87 20.85 27.68
#